data_AF-A0AAJ2P6X0-F1
#
_entry.id   AF-A0AAJ2P6X0-F1
#
_cell.length_a   1.000
_cell.length_b   1.000
_cell.length_c   1.000
_cell.angle_alpha   90.00
_cell.angle_beta   90.00
_cell.angle_gamma   90.00
#
_symmetry.space_group_name_H-M   'P 1'
#
loop_
_entity.id
_entity.type
_entity.pdbx_description
1 polymer ?
#
loop_
_entity_poly.entity_id
_entity_poly.type
_entity_poly.pdbx_seq_one_letter_code
_entity_poly.pdbx_strand_id
1 'polypeptide(L)'
;MSISLKSVFSEKTRKSTNNSGAGKMRKILSKLSGAFMLPISVMSIAGLFLGVGAAIATNANSASLKQFGDFIQALGDPIFGGLPLLFAIAFVIAFTDDAGVAVFATVIGYLVFSSIQSVFITDVENGVTILFSGAGRDPAGLKSLVGAALGIRALQTSVFGGIAVGLVVQYLYNRFHTIQLPQMISFFGGKRFVALITIPVMALLAFVFLIFWPWIGIVLNLFGASLAKVPYGFESFIFGYIERSLIPFGLHHVFYAPLWFSSAGGDAGATITNWALGQGIEVVTKAGDSGGFEVIAKAQTIPGDSLKNILIAIRENGDKYVGDSTASLTLLGAPNTIDYTVDGKEFSIPLFTFLENHGFKVGRFADGKFSGMMFGLPAAAAAMIMAAPKENRKVAAGTVIPAAATSFVTGVTEPIEFTFLFLSPLLFWGFHAFMMALSFMFANLAGVHIPMAFSGGVLDLLIYGAVPVQKGTNFWWVLVVGLAYVPIYYFVFLFVIKWKNLETPGRGTNTKLFTKSDYLARKDKSKSASSIDPQALAIVDGYGGIDNITNFNNCASRLRYDIKDLSLVDEQKLKAAGVVAIKVEGQHHVQAILGPIAEQMNAKINSQRDLIKALSQDEIDAILKNKPAQPKPEKVEATKCQNKTCHLPEEIYSPATGELIELAQVKDGVFSEEKLGKGFAIRVGNTGKKDIFSPINGQIKMVFNTKHAIGFASKDNKTQVLIHIGIDTVELQGQGIEVFVEAGQDISVGDKVASVDLDYLTQSEIKNTDIIVVILHESDKKEFEFKVPLQNINQLPMLVGQSLPTKNNKIGL
;
A
#
# COMPACT_ATOMS: atom_id res chain seq x y z
N MET A 1 44.96 45.43 -13.81
CA MET A 1 44.29 44.89 -15.02
C MET A 1 43.48 43.68 -14.58
N SER A 2 42.16 43.73 -14.59
CA SER A 2 41.30 42.57 -14.34
C SER A 2 40.71 42.09 -15.66
N ILE A 3 40.72 40.77 -15.89
CA ILE A 3 40.05 40.15 -17.03
C ILE A 3 39.17 39.02 -16.48
N SER A 4 37.91 39.04 -16.91
CA SER A 4 36.80 38.26 -16.34
C SER A 4 36.70 36.88 -16.97
N LEU A 5 36.68 35.82 -16.16
CA LEU A 5 36.54 34.41 -16.57
C LEU A 5 35.07 33.99 -16.90
N LYS A 6 34.25 34.91 -17.43
CA LYS A 6 32.80 34.71 -17.62
C LYS A 6 32.38 33.95 -18.89
N SER A 7 33.30 33.44 -19.71
CA SER A 7 32.99 32.99 -21.10
C SER A 7 33.07 31.47 -21.37
N VAL A 8 33.17 30.59 -20.36
CA VAL A 8 33.37 29.13 -20.57
C VAL A 8 32.08 28.30 -20.48
N PHE A 9 30.97 28.85 -19.98
CA PHE A 9 29.69 28.14 -19.86
C PHE A 9 28.57 28.82 -20.66
N SER A 10 28.77 28.90 -21.99
CA SER A 10 27.69 29.18 -22.95
C SER A 10 26.98 27.90 -23.37
N GLU A 11 25.68 28.03 -23.54
CA GLU A 11 24.68 27.01 -23.92
C GLU A 11 25.17 25.88 -24.85
N LYS A 12 25.11 24.65 -24.35
CA LYS A 12 24.88 23.46 -25.17
C LYS A 12 23.63 22.73 -24.72
N THR A 13 22.57 22.93 -25.51
CA THR A 13 21.47 21.97 -25.77
C THR A 13 21.11 21.04 -24.63
N ARG A 14 20.19 21.48 -23.77
CA ARG A 14 19.53 20.61 -22.77
C ARG A 14 18.64 19.60 -23.50
N LYS A 15 19.19 18.42 -23.84
CA LYS A 15 18.36 17.27 -24.26
C LYS A 15 17.35 16.99 -23.15
N SER A 16 16.07 16.94 -23.51
CA SER A 16 15.00 16.51 -22.61
C SER A 16 15.22 15.04 -22.26
N THR A 17 15.79 14.77 -21.08
CA THR A 17 15.89 13.42 -20.54
C THR A 17 14.52 13.00 -20.00
N ASN A 18 13.91 12.01 -20.65
CA ASN A 18 12.60 11.47 -20.32
C ASN A 18 12.40 11.22 -18.81
N ASN A 19 11.39 11.87 -18.23
CA ASN A 19 11.04 11.74 -16.82
C ASN A 19 10.28 10.41 -16.50
N SER A 20 10.10 9.55 -17.51
CA SER A 20 9.32 8.29 -17.41
C SER A 20 9.99 7.22 -16.55
N GLY A 21 11.33 7.12 -16.56
CA GLY A 21 12.07 6.12 -15.78
C GLY A 21 11.90 6.29 -14.27
N ALA A 22 11.98 7.53 -13.78
CA ALA A 22 11.82 7.85 -12.37
C ALA A 22 10.39 7.57 -11.87
N GLY A 23 9.37 7.90 -12.68
CA GLY A 23 7.96 7.59 -12.38
C GLY A 23 7.70 6.07 -12.32
N LYS A 24 8.23 5.31 -13.30
CA LYS A 24 8.13 3.84 -13.32
C LYS A 24 8.79 3.19 -12.10
N MET A 25 10.00 3.63 -11.75
CA MET A 25 10.70 3.17 -10.54
C MET A 25 9.90 3.48 -9.26
N ARG A 26 9.30 4.68 -9.16
CA ARG A 26 8.43 5.08 -8.02
C ARG A 26 7.20 4.18 -7.90
N LYS A 27 6.53 3.83 -9.01
CA LYS A 27 5.38 2.90 -9.01
C LYS A 27 5.78 1.49 -8.57
N ILE A 28 6.93 0.99 -9.05
CA ILE A 28 7.48 -0.32 -8.65
C ILE A 28 7.81 -0.36 -7.16
N LEU A 29 8.53 0.64 -6.63
CA LEU A 29 8.87 0.73 -5.20
C LEU A 29 7.63 0.79 -4.30
N SER A 30 6.57 1.46 -4.77
CA SER A 30 5.30 1.52 -4.04
C SER A 30 4.57 0.18 -4.03
N LYS A 31 4.48 -0.52 -5.17
CA LYS A 31 3.89 -1.87 -5.26
C LYS A 31 4.70 -2.88 -4.42
N LEU A 32 6.03 -2.79 -4.47
CA LEU A 32 6.95 -3.61 -3.66
C LEU A 32 6.68 -3.43 -2.16
N SER A 33 6.64 -2.19 -1.67
CA SER A 33 6.32 -1.88 -0.27
C SER A 33 4.95 -2.42 0.15
N GLY A 34 3.93 -2.34 -0.73
CA GLY A 34 2.61 -2.91 -0.47
C GLY A 34 2.60 -4.44 -0.40
N ALA A 35 3.38 -5.11 -1.25
CA ALA A 35 3.52 -6.57 -1.25
C ALA A 35 4.12 -7.11 0.06
N PHE A 36 5.06 -6.38 0.68
CA PHE A 36 5.61 -6.75 1.99
C PHE A 36 4.60 -6.54 3.14
N MET A 37 3.79 -5.48 3.10
CA MET A 37 2.89 -5.13 4.21
C MET A 37 1.79 -6.17 4.47
N LEU A 38 1.29 -6.84 3.44
CA LEU A 38 0.14 -7.75 3.58
C LEU A 38 0.45 -9.00 4.45
N PRO A 39 1.54 -9.76 4.24
CA PRO A 39 1.90 -10.85 5.15
C PRO A 39 2.32 -10.34 6.55
N ILE A 40 3.05 -9.21 6.59
CA ILE A 40 3.60 -8.65 7.84
C ILE A 40 2.50 -8.21 8.80
N SER A 41 1.40 -7.63 8.30
CA SER A 41 0.25 -7.26 9.16
C SER A 41 -0.43 -8.49 9.78
N VAL A 42 -0.57 -9.59 9.04
CA VAL A 42 -1.14 -10.85 9.56
C VAL A 42 -0.21 -11.54 10.56
N MET A 43 1.12 -11.47 10.33
CA MET A 43 2.12 -11.96 11.29
C MET A 43 2.05 -11.26 12.66
N SER A 44 1.57 -10.01 12.74
CA SER A 44 1.42 -9.32 14.03
C SER A 44 0.46 -10.03 14.98
N ILE A 45 -0.71 -10.43 14.47
CA ILE A 45 -1.74 -11.14 15.23
C ILE A 45 -1.31 -12.60 15.46
N ALA A 46 -0.67 -13.23 14.46
CA ALA A 46 -0.12 -14.57 14.59
C ALA A 46 0.94 -14.66 15.71
N GLY A 47 1.85 -13.68 15.77
CA GLY A 47 2.88 -13.60 16.80
C GLY A 47 2.29 -13.34 18.19
N LEU A 48 1.26 -12.48 18.29
CA LEU A 48 0.50 -12.28 19.53
C LEU A 48 -0.05 -13.61 20.06
N PHE A 49 -0.69 -14.41 19.20
CA PHE A 49 -1.16 -15.74 19.57
C PHE A 49 -0.01 -16.67 19.98
N LEU A 50 1.07 -16.72 19.20
CA LEU A 50 2.23 -17.56 19.51
C LEU A 50 2.84 -17.19 20.88
N GLY A 51 3.11 -15.91 21.14
CA GLY A 51 3.71 -15.45 22.39
C GLY A 51 2.81 -15.62 23.62
N VAL A 52 1.52 -15.28 23.52
CA VAL A 52 0.56 -15.47 24.62
C VAL A 52 0.30 -16.95 24.88
N GLY A 53 0.14 -17.76 23.84
CA GLY A 53 -0.07 -19.20 23.96
C GLY A 53 1.16 -19.91 24.55
N ALA A 54 2.35 -19.58 24.07
CA ALA A 54 3.61 -20.10 24.60
C ALA A 54 3.81 -19.75 26.08
N ALA A 55 3.47 -18.51 26.47
CA ALA A 55 3.53 -18.08 27.85
C ALA A 55 2.58 -18.88 28.76
N ILE A 56 1.34 -19.10 28.33
CA ILE A 56 0.37 -19.93 29.06
C ILE A 56 0.88 -21.36 29.16
N ALA A 57 1.33 -21.95 28.05
CA ALA A 57 1.78 -23.35 28.01
C ALA A 57 3.03 -23.60 28.85
N THR A 58 4.01 -22.69 28.83
CA THR A 58 5.29 -22.82 29.55
C THR A 58 5.12 -22.65 31.06
N ASN A 59 4.13 -21.87 31.51
CA ASN A 59 3.85 -21.62 32.93
C ASN A 59 2.61 -22.41 33.44
N ALA A 60 2.17 -23.43 32.70
CA ALA A 60 0.97 -24.18 33.04
C ALA A 60 1.18 -25.20 34.17
N ASN A 61 0.50 -24.99 35.29
CA ASN A 61 0.48 -25.93 36.43
C ASN A 61 -0.51 -27.11 36.25
N SER A 62 -1.19 -27.20 35.10
CA SER A 62 -2.11 -28.30 34.78
C SER A 62 -2.06 -28.64 33.28
N ALA A 63 -2.34 -29.91 32.95
CA ALA A 63 -2.42 -30.35 31.54
C ALA A 63 -3.48 -29.58 30.74
N SER A 64 -4.61 -29.22 31.35
CA SER A 64 -5.67 -28.44 30.71
C SER A 64 -5.25 -27.00 30.40
N LEU A 65 -4.51 -26.34 31.30
CA LEU A 65 -3.99 -25.00 31.05
C LEU A 65 -2.87 -25.03 30.00
N LYS A 66 -2.03 -26.09 29.99
CA LYS A 66 -1.04 -26.30 28.94
C LYS A 66 -1.72 -26.45 27.58
N GLN A 67 -2.71 -27.33 27.49
CA GLN A 67 -3.48 -27.58 26.27
C GLN A 67 -4.18 -26.31 25.77
N PHE A 68 -4.66 -25.43 26.67
CA PHE A 68 -5.20 -24.13 26.28
C PHE A 68 -4.11 -23.21 25.70
N GLY A 69 -2.92 -23.15 26.29
CA GLY A 69 -1.77 -22.43 25.72
C GLY A 69 -1.34 -22.97 24.35
N ASP A 70 -1.27 -24.29 24.21
CA ASP A 70 -0.98 -24.98 22.94
C ASP A 70 -2.05 -24.67 21.87
N PHE A 71 -3.34 -24.64 22.26
CA PHE A 71 -4.44 -24.22 21.38
C PHE A 71 -4.28 -22.78 20.87
N ILE A 72 -3.88 -21.84 21.74
CA ILE A 72 -3.64 -20.46 21.32
C ILE A 72 -2.42 -20.37 20.39
N GLN A 73 -1.33 -21.12 20.62
CA GLN A 73 -0.18 -21.18 19.69
C GLN A 73 -0.59 -21.70 18.31
N ALA A 74 -1.46 -22.71 18.24
CA ALA A 74 -1.95 -23.29 17.00
C ALA A 74 -2.76 -22.30 16.12
N LEU A 75 -3.21 -21.15 16.66
CA LEU A 75 -3.80 -20.06 15.87
C LEU A 75 -2.75 -19.24 15.11
N GLY A 76 -1.51 -19.20 15.59
CA GLY A 76 -0.39 -18.45 15.00
C GLY A 76 0.52 -19.29 14.10
N ASP A 77 0.83 -20.53 14.52
CA ASP A 77 1.80 -21.42 13.85
C ASP A 77 1.61 -21.59 12.33
N PRO A 78 0.38 -21.79 11.79
CA PRO A 78 0.18 -21.98 10.35
C PRO A 78 0.57 -20.76 9.51
N ILE A 79 0.51 -19.55 10.09
CA ILE A 79 0.83 -18.29 9.40
C ILE A 79 2.34 -18.17 9.21
N PHE A 80 3.13 -18.54 10.21
CA PHE A 80 4.60 -18.59 10.10
C PHE A 80 5.07 -19.78 9.24
N GLY A 81 4.47 -20.97 9.39
CA GLY A 81 4.78 -22.12 8.54
C GLY A 81 4.42 -21.92 7.07
N GLY A 82 3.39 -21.12 6.78
CA GLY A 82 2.99 -20.72 5.43
C GLY A 82 3.68 -19.47 4.88
N LEU A 83 4.61 -18.86 5.61
CA LEU A 83 5.10 -17.51 5.34
C LEU A 83 5.63 -17.29 3.90
N PRO A 84 6.44 -18.19 3.30
CA PRO A 84 6.87 -18.01 1.91
C PRO A 84 5.70 -18.00 0.92
N LEU A 85 4.67 -18.84 1.12
CA LEU A 85 3.49 -18.85 0.27
C LEU A 85 2.67 -17.55 0.44
N LEU A 86 2.54 -17.03 1.67
CA LEU A 86 1.89 -15.74 1.91
C LEU A 86 2.61 -14.59 1.18
N PHE A 87 3.94 -14.59 1.17
CA PHE A 87 4.73 -13.65 0.38
C PHE A 87 4.54 -13.84 -1.14
N ALA A 88 4.50 -15.07 -1.64
CA ALA A 88 4.21 -15.33 -3.05
C ALA A 88 2.86 -14.73 -3.47
N ILE A 89 1.82 -14.99 -2.67
CA ILE A 89 0.46 -14.49 -2.87
C ILE A 89 0.42 -12.96 -2.84
N ALA A 90 1.05 -12.33 -1.84
CA ALA A 90 1.07 -10.87 -1.70
C ALA A 90 1.82 -10.17 -2.85
N PHE A 91 2.89 -10.77 -3.36
CA PHE A 91 3.59 -10.28 -4.55
C PHE A 91 2.78 -10.42 -5.83
N VAL A 92 1.91 -11.43 -5.94
CA VAL A 92 0.97 -11.49 -7.06
C VAL A 92 -0.11 -10.42 -6.93
N ILE A 93 -0.79 -10.34 -5.78
CA ILE A 93 -1.84 -9.33 -5.51
C ILE A 93 -1.34 -7.90 -5.80
N ALA A 94 -0.12 -7.55 -5.39
CA ALA A 94 0.41 -6.20 -5.60
C ALA A 94 0.70 -5.88 -7.08
N PHE A 95 0.91 -6.88 -7.93
CA PHE A 95 1.38 -6.73 -9.32
C PHE A 95 0.41 -7.23 -10.41
N THR A 96 -0.79 -7.74 -10.05
CA THR A 96 -1.86 -8.13 -10.98
C THR A 96 -3.19 -7.46 -10.65
N ASP A 97 -3.97 -7.06 -11.65
CA ASP A 97 -5.19 -6.28 -11.45
C ASP A 97 -6.46 -7.13 -11.19
N ASP A 98 -6.44 -8.43 -11.54
CA ASP A 98 -7.41 -9.44 -11.07
C ASP A 98 -6.68 -10.59 -10.38
N ALA A 99 -6.63 -10.51 -9.06
CA ALA A 99 -5.86 -11.41 -8.22
C ALA A 99 -6.44 -12.83 -8.12
N GLY A 100 -7.73 -13.07 -8.40
CA GLY A 100 -8.41 -14.32 -8.01
C GLY A 100 -7.76 -15.58 -8.60
N VAL A 101 -7.64 -15.63 -9.93
CA VAL A 101 -7.00 -16.77 -10.62
C VAL A 101 -5.47 -16.74 -10.49
N ALA A 102 -4.88 -15.54 -10.38
CA ALA A 102 -3.44 -15.39 -10.20
C ALA A 102 -2.96 -15.97 -8.86
N VAL A 103 -3.69 -15.73 -7.77
CA VAL A 103 -3.44 -16.30 -6.44
C VAL A 103 -3.61 -17.82 -6.46
N PHE A 104 -4.63 -18.36 -7.13
CA PHE A 104 -4.78 -19.81 -7.28
C PHE A 104 -3.62 -20.45 -8.04
N ALA A 105 -3.17 -19.83 -9.15
CA ALA A 105 -1.96 -20.26 -9.87
C ALA A 105 -0.70 -20.15 -9.00
N THR A 106 -0.64 -19.19 -8.07
CA THR A 106 0.47 -19.02 -7.12
C THR A 106 0.58 -20.18 -6.14
N VAL A 107 -0.55 -20.64 -5.59
CA VAL A 107 -0.58 -21.81 -4.68
C VAL A 107 -0.09 -23.06 -5.41
N ILE A 108 -0.63 -23.34 -6.61
CA ILE A 108 -0.15 -24.45 -7.46
C ILE A 108 1.34 -24.31 -7.74
N GLY A 109 1.78 -23.12 -8.14
CA GLY A 109 3.16 -22.86 -8.52
C GLY A 109 4.15 -23.07 -7.39
N TYR A 110 3.81 -22.61 -6.17
CA TYR A 110 4.64 -22.80 -4.98
C TYR A 110 4.75 -24.28 -4.57
N LEU A 111 3.65 -25.04 -4.66
CA LEU A 111 3.64 -26.47 -4.39
C LEU A 111 4.48 -27.24 -5.42
N VAL A 112 4.36 -26.92 -6.71
CA VAL A 112 5.19 -27.54 -7.78
C VAL A 112 6.67 -27.17 -7.61
N PHE A 113 6.97 -25.91 -7.33
CA PHE A 113 8.34 -25.43 -7.07
C PHE A 113 8.99 -26.19 -5.92
N SER A 114 8.27 -26.40 -4.82
CA SER A 114 8.74 -27.16 -3.65
C SER A 114 8.89 -28.66 -3.96
N SER A 115 7.89 -29.27 -4.60
CA SER A 115 7.90 -30.71 -4.93
C SER A 115 9.02 -31.09 -5.87
N ILE A 116 9.33 -30.26 -6.89
CA ILE A 116 10.44 -30.53 -7.81
C ILE A 116 11.79 -30.47 -7.08
N GLN A 117 11.96 -29.59 -6.09
CA GLN A 117 13.18 -29.57 -5.28
C GLN A 117 13.38 -30.86 -4.49
N SER A 118 12.29 -31.42 -3.93
CA SER A 118 12.35 -32.64 -3.11
C SER A 118 13.03 -33.83 -3.82
N VAL A 119 12.81 -33.96 -5.13
CA VAL A 119 13.38 -35.03 -5.99
C VAL A 119 14.91 -34.95 -6.09
N PHE A 120 15.48 -33.75 -6.00
CA PHE A 120 16.92 -33.50 -6.21
C PHE A 120 17.68 -33.17 -4.91
N ILE A 121 17.08 -33.43 -3.74
CA ILE A 121 17.73 -33.32 -2.44
C ILE A 121 17.90 -34.73 -1.88
N THR A 122 19.15 -35.18 -1.76
CA THR A 122 19.50 -36.55 -1.33
C THR A 122 20.34 -36.52 -0.07
N ASP A 123 19.98 -37.32 0.94
CA ASP A 123 20.81 -37.50 2.13
C ASP A 123 22.09 -38.28 1.81
N VAL A 124 23.19 -37.87 2.43
CA VAL A 124 24.48 -38.55 2.41
C VAL A 124 25.03 -38.61 3.84
N GLU A 125 25.99 -39.51 4.09
CA GLU A 125 26.51 -39.81 5.44
C GLU A 125 26.86 -38.55 6.27
N ASN A 126 27.48 -37.55 5.64
CA ASN A 126 27.89 -36.30 6.28
C ASN A 126 27.01 -35.08 5.92
N GLY A 127 25.77 -35.25 5.43
CA GLY A 127 24.87 -34.13 5.15
C GLY A 127 23.91 -34.36 3.98
N VAL A 128 23.81 -33.41 3.06
CA VAL A 128 22.91 -33.50 1.89
C VAL A 128 23.61 -33.12 0.59
N THR A 129 23.21 -33.76 -0.51
CA THR A 129 23.55 -33.34 -1.87
C THR A 129 22.34 -32.66 -2.51
N ILE A 130 22.55 -31.48 -3.12
CA ILE A 130 21.51 -30.72 -3.82
C ILE A 130 21.86 -30.71 -5.31
N LEU A 131 21.09 -31.44 -6.12
CA LEU A 131 21.23 -31.67 -7.56
C LEU A 131 22.54 -32.35 -8.03
N PHE A 132 23.69 -31.93 -7.51
CA PHE A 132 25.01 -32.52 -7.76
C PHE A 132 25.99 -32.19 -6.62
N SER A 133 27.03 -33.01 -6.48
CA SER A 133 28.12 -32.82 -5.52
C SER A 133 29.31 -32.05 -6.11
N GLY A 134 30.17 -31.49 -5.26
CA GLY A 134 31.35 -30.73 -5.68
C GLY A 134 31.08 -29.22 -5.91
N ALA A 135 31.92 -28.57 -6.72
CA ALA A 135 31.82 -27.13 -7.03
C ALA A 135 31.76 -26.19 -5.79
N GLY A 136 32.54 -26.52 -4.74
CA GLY A 136 32.57 -25.77 -3.47
C GLY A 136 31.37 -26.00 -2.55
N ARG A 137 30.51 -26.99 -2.86
CA ARG A 137 29.35 -27.37 -2.06
C ARG A 137 29.72 -28.48 -1.10
N ASP A 138 30.01 -28.13 0.16
CA ASP A 138 30.22 -29.09 1.23
C ASP A 138 28.87 -29.70 1.70
N PRO A 139 28.70 -31.04 1.71
CA PRO A 139 27.43 -31.66 2.09
C PRO A 139 26.94 -31.32 3.50
N ALA A 140 27.85 -31.13 4.47
CA ALA A 140 27.48 -30.77 5.84
C ALA A 140 26.92 -29.34 5.88
N GLY A 141 27.62 -28.39 5.25
CA GLY A 141 27.17 -27.00 5.08
C GLY A 141 25.86 -26.86 4.29
N LEU A 142 25.58 -27.75 3.33
CA LEU A 142 24.30 -27.74 2.61
C LEU A 142 23.09 -28.15 3.47
N LYS A 143 23.30 -28.84 4.60
CA LYS A 143 22.20 -29.37 5.43
C LYS A 143 21.32 -28.26 6.01
N SER A 144 21.88 -27.09 6.34
CA SER A 144 21.12 -25.93 6.82
C SER A 144 20.31 -25.21 5.72
N LEU A 145 20.50 -25.60 4.44
CA LEU A 145 19.77 -25.05 3.29
C LEU A 145 18.61 -25.96 2.86
N VAL A 146 18.25 -26.97 3.64
CA VAL A 146 17.15 -27.90 3.39
C VAL A 146 16.20 -27.89 4.59
N GLY A 147 14.90 -27.79 4.31
CA GLY A 147 13.83 -27.77 5.31
C GLY A 147 12.54 -28.37 4.77
N ALA A 148 11.41 -28.06 5.41
CA ALA A 148 10.08 -28.49 4.97
C ALA A 148 9.18 -27.29 4.68
N ALA A 149 8.81 -27.09 3.42
CA ALA A 149 7.83 -26.09 3.01
C ALA A 149 6.45 -26.75 2.90
N LEU A 150 5.51 -26.41 3.81
CA LEU A 150 4.15 -27.00 3.84
C LEU A 150 4.15 -28.55 3.84
N GLY A 151 5.09 -29.16 4.57
CA GLY A 151 5.28 -30.62 4.63
C GLY A 151 6.05 -31.22 3.45
N ILE A 152 6.45 -30.42 2.46
CA ILE A 152 7.26 -30.86 1.32
C ILE A 152 8.73 -30.56 1.60
N ARG A 153 9.59 -31.59 1.56
CA ARG A 153 11.05 -31.43 1.68
C ARG A 153 11.56 -30.53 0.56
N ALA A 154 12.15 -29.38 0.89
CA ALA A 154 12.50 -28.35 -0.08
C ALA A 154 13.77 -27.59 0.34
N LEU A 155 14.25 -26.70 -0.53
CA LEU A 155 15.30 -25.76 -0.17
C LEU A 155 14.76 -24.73 0.81
N GLN A 156 15.51 -24.47 1.88
CA GLN A 156 15.20 -23.40 2.83
C GLN A 156 15.51 -22.04 2.21
N THR A 157 14.56 -21.60 1.39
CA THR A 157 14.61 -20.35 0.62
C THR A 157 14.01 -19.17 1.37
N SER A 158 13.42 -19.41 2.55
CA SER A 158 12.70 -18.41 3.33
C SER A 158 11.65 -17.69 2.46
N VAL A 159 11.39 -16.42 2.74
CA VAL A 159 10.50 -15.55 1.95
C VAL A 159 10.96 -15.39 0.50
N PHE A 160 12.24 -15.59 0.18
CA PHE A 160 12.79 -15.33 -1.17
C PHE A 160 12.28 -16.30 -2.23
N GLY A 161 12.12 -17.58 -1.90
CA GLY A 161 11.50 -18.56 -2.81
C GLY A 161 10.05 -18.18 -3.11
N GLY A 162 9.31 -17.77 -2.07
CA GLY A 162 7.97 -17.21 -2.20
C GLY A 162 7.90 -16.00 -3.13
N ILE A 163 8.74 -14.99 -2.87
CA ILE A 163 8.84 -13.77 -3.70
C ILE A 163 9.16 -14.12 -5.16
N ALA A 164 10.09 -15.04 -5.41
CA ALA A 164 10.44 -15.46 -6.76
C ALA A 164 9.28 -16.17 -7.48
N VAL A 165 8.57 -17.09 -6.80
CA VAL A 165 7.36 -17.73 -7.33
C VAL A 165 6.31 -16.68 -7.66
N GLY A 166 6.02 -15.74 -6.75
CA GLY A 166 5.04 -14.68 -6.97
C GLY A 166 5.40 -13.75 -8.14
N LEU A 167 6.67 -13.34 -8.24
CA LEU A 167 7.16 -12.51 -9.35
C LEU A 167 7.10 -13.22 -10.71
N VAL A 168 7.27 -14.54 -10.76
CA VAL A 168 7.09 -15.30 -12.01
C VAL A 168 5.60 -15.53 -12.31
N VAL A 169 4.76 -15.84 -11.33
CA VAL A 169 3.31 -16.03 -11.55
C VAL A 169 2.62 -14.75 -11.99
N GLN A 170 2.94 -13.57 -11.42
CA GLN A 170 2.38 -12.30 -11.93
C GLN A 170 2.80 -12.03 -13.37
N TYR A 171 4.03 -12.40 -13.76
CA TYR A 171 4.49 -12.26 -15.14
C TYR A 171 3.72 -13.18 -16.09
N LEU A 172 3.54 -14.46 -15.71
CA LEU A 172 2.73 -15.41 -16.48
C LEU A 172 1.26 -14.97 -16.58
N TYR A 173 0.69 -14.45 -15.50
CA TYR A 173 -0.67 -13.91 -15.50
C TYR A 173 -0.78 -12.74 -16.46
N ASN A 174 0.01 -11.68 -16.24
CA ASN A 174 -0.03 -10.46 -17.05
C ASN A 174 0.24 -10.77 -18.54
N ARG A 175 1.10 -11.76 -18.86
CA ARG A 175 1.39 -12.18 -20.23
C ARG A 175 0.32 -13.05 -20.89
N PHE A 176 -0.35 -13.95 -20.15
CA PHE A 176 -1.16 -15.02 -20.75
C PHE A 176 -2.65 -15.06 -20.33
N HIS A 177 -3.12 -14.23 -19.40
CA HIS A 177 -4.51 -14.26 -18.93
C HIS A 177 -5.59 -14.02 -20.01
N THR A 178 -5.21 -13.46 -21.18
CA THR A 178 -6.07 -13.30 -22.37
C THR A 178 -5.64 -14.14 -23.58
N ILE A 179 -4.82 -15.18 -23.41
CA ILE A 179 -4.39 -16.03 -24.53
C ILE A 179 -5.58 -16.75 -25.20
N GLN A 180 -5.63 -16.74 -26.53
CA GLN A 180 -6.58 -17.54 -27.31
C GLN A 180 -5.86 -18.77 -27.87
N LEU A 181 -6.48 -19.94 -27.75
CA LEU A 181 -5.94 -21.22 -28.22
C LEU A 181 -6.80 -21.78 -29.36
N PRO A 182 -6.24 -22.64 -30.24
CA PRO A 182 -7.01 -23.31 -31.30
C PRO A 182 -8.24 -24.04 -30.77
N GLN A 183 -9.33 -24.09 -31.56
CA GLN A 183 -10.64 -24.59 -31.12
C GLN A 183 -10.58 -25.92 -30.34
N MET A 184 -9.80 -26.91 -30.80
CA MET A 184 -9.64 -28.23 -30.16
C MET A 184 -9.16 -28.17 -28.69
N ILE A 185 -8.43 -27.13 -28.30
CA ILE A 185 -7.88 -26.93 -26.95
C ILE A 185 -8.32 -25.59 -26.32
N SER A 186 -9.29 -24.91 -26.93
CA SER A 186 -9.81 -23.60 -26.52
C SER A 186 -10.31 -23.54 -25.07
N PHE A 187 -10.78 -24.67 -24.52
CA PHE A 187 -11.19 -24.82 -23.12
C PHE A 187 -10.10 -24.37 -22.12
N PHE A 188 -8.83 -24.52 -22.49
CA PHE A 188 -7.66 -24.17 -21.68
C PHE A 188 -7.20 -22.72 -21.87
N GLY A 189 -7.87 -21.92 -22.70
CA GLY A 189 -7.50 -20.53 -22.98
C GLY A 189 -7.69 -19.55 -21.81
N GLY A 190 -7.20 -18.32 -21.99
CA GLY A 190 -7.33 -17.21 -21.06
C GLY A 190 -6.75 -17.51 -19.66
N LYS A 191 -7.46 -17.08 -18.61
CA LYS A 191 -7.02 -17.20 -17.21
C LYS A 191 -6.70 -18.65 -16.79
N ARG A 192 -7.35 -19.66 -17.39
CA ARG A 192 -7.09 -21.09 -17.12
C ARG A 192 -5.70 -21.51 -17.59
N PHE A 193 -5.22 -20.95 -18.70
CA PHE A 193 -3.88 -21.23 -19.22
C PHE A 193 -2.79 -20.83 -18.23
N VAL A 194 -3.00 -19.74 -17.45
CA VAL A 194 -2.02 -19.25 -16.48
C VAL A 194 -1.69 -20.32 -15.43
N ALA A 195 -2.70 -21.02 -14.90
CA ALA A 195 -2.47 -22.11 -13.95
C ALA A 195 -1.72 -23.29 -14.59
N LEU A 196 -2.01 -23.61 -15.85
CA LEU A 196 -1.36 -24.71 -16.58
C LEU A 196 0.10 -24.41 -16.93
N ILE A 197 0.39 -23.23 -17.50
CA ILE A 197 1.76 -22.84 -17.86
C ILE A 197 2.64 -22.59 -16.63
N THR A 198 2.03 -22.28 -15.48
CA THR A 198 2.76 -22.16 -14.21
C THR A 198 3.46 -23.46 -13.83
N ILE A 199 2.85 -24.64 -14.06
CA ILE A 199 3.44 -25.93 -13.66
C ILE A 199 4.84 -26.17 -14.27
N PRO A 200 5.04 -26.21 -15.61
CA PRO A 200 6.36 -26.42 -16.20
C PRO A 200 7.32 -25.26 -15.93
N VAL A 201 6.84 -24.01 -15.84
CA VAL A 201 7.69 -22.86 -15.54
C VAL A 201 8.21 -22.91 -14.10
N MET A 202 7.43 -23.41 -13.15
CA MET A 202 7.86 -23.58 -11.75
C MET A 202 8.83 -24.75 -11.57
N ALA A 203 8.73 -25.79 -12.40
CA ALA A 203 9.78 -26.81 -12.47
C ALA A 203 11.11 -26.23 -12.96
N LEU A 204 11.10 -25.38 -13.99
CA LEU A 204 12.30 -24.65 -14.43
C LEU A 204 12.84 -23.71 -13.35
N LEU A 205 11.97 -22.98 -12.64
CA LEU A 205 12.37 -22.12 -11.52
C LEU A 205 12.98 -22.94 -10.36
N ALA A 206 12.45 -24.13 -10.08
CA ALA A 206 13.02 -25.04 -9.09
C ALA A 206 14.43 -25.49 -9.48
N PHE A 207 14.70 -25.81 -10.75
CA PHE A 207 16.06 -26.08 -11.23
C PHE A 207 16.99 -24.86 -11.08
N VAL A 208 16.51 -23.65 -11.38
CA VAL A 208 17.28 -22.41 -11.14
C VAL A 208 17.66 -22.30 -9.65
N PHE A 209 16.77 -22.62 -8.72
CA PHE A 209 17.09 -22.60 -7.29
C PHE A 209 18.01 -23.76 -6.85
N LEU A 210 17.80 -24.99 -7.32
CA LEU A 210 18.69 -26.13 -7.09
C LEU A 210 20.12 -25.88 -7.58
N ILE A 211 20.27 -25.09 -8.65
CA ILE A 211 21.55 -24.61 -9.13
C ILE A 211 22.04 -23.46 -8.24
N PHE A 212 21.35 -22.31 -8.17
CA PHE A 212 21.96 -21.10 -7.61
C PHE A 212 21.82 -20.92 -6.10
N TRP A 213 20.78 -21.47 -5.46
CA TRP A 213 20.52 -21.28 -4.03
C TRP A 213 21.63 -21.82 -3.10
N PRO A 214 22.27 -22.98 -3.36
CA PRO A 214 23.42 -23.43 -2.58
C PRO A 214 24.53 -22.38 -2.40
N TRP A 215 24.88 -21.64 -3.45
CA TRP A 215 25.89 -20.58 -3.35
C TRP A 215 25.36 -19.29 -2.71
N ILE A 216 24.07 -18.98 -2.88
CA ILE A 216 23.42 -17.90 -2.11
C ILE A 216 23.48 -18.21 -0.61
N GLY A 217 23.16 -19.45 -0.20
CA GLY A 217 23.29 -19.90 1.18
C GLY A 217 24.72 -19.76 1.73
N ILE A 218 25.73 -20.16 0.96
CA ILE A 218 27.15 -19.93 1.32
C ILE A 218 27.44 -18.43 1.53
N VAL A 219 26.96 -17.55 0.65
CA VAL A 219 27.14 -16.10 0.78
C VAL A 219 26.38 -15.53 1.98
N LEU A 220 25.16 -15.98 2.27
CA LEU A 220 24.38 -15.57 3.46
C LEU A 220 25.09 -16.01 4.75
N ASN A 221 25.65 -17.22 4.78
CA ASN A 221 26.43 -17.73 5.91
C ASN A 221 27.75 -16.95 6.09
N LEU A 222 28.45 -16.61 5.00
CA LEU A 222 29.63 -15.74 5.04
C LEU A 222 29.29 -14.32 5.53
N PHE A 223 28.13 -13.78 5.15
CA PHE A 223 27.65 -12.49 5.60
C PHE A 223 27.30 -12.51 7.10
N GLY A 224 26.57 -13.53 7.57
CA GLY A 224 26.30 -13.72 9.01
C GLY A 224 27.59 -13.89 9.83
N ALA A 225 28.54 -14.69 9.35
CA ALA A 225 29.86 -14.85 9.97
C ALA A 225 30.74 -13.58 9.91
N SER A 226 30.48 -12.67 8.96
CA SER A 226 31.14 -11.37 8.89
C SER A 226 30.52 -10.36 9.85
N LEU A 227 29.19 -10.39 10.03
CA LEU A 227 28.50 -9.62 11.08
C LEU A 227 28.99 -10.01 12.48
N ALA A 228 29.27 -11.30 12.71
CA ALA A 228 29.84 -11.78 13.98
C ALA A 228 31.28 -11.27 14.27
N LYS A 229 31.96 -10.64 13.30
CA LYS A 229 33.30 -10.01 13.48
C LYS A 229 33.22 -8.50 13.74
N VAL A 230 32.05 -7.90 13.60
CA VAL A 230 31.82 -6.49 13.94
C VAL A 230 31.90 -6.36 15.47
N PRO A 231 32.48 -5.28 16.04
CA PRO A 231 32.52 -5.09 17.49
C PRO A 231 31.11 -5.13 18.09
N TYR A 232 30.90 -6.01 19.06
CA TYR A 232 29.60 -6.32 19.67
C TYR A 232 28.78 -5.06 20.01
N GLY A 233 27.52 -5.03 19.55
CA GLY A 233 26.61 -3.89 19.61
C GLY A 233 26.66 -2.98 18.38
N PHE A 234 27.81 -2.84 17.71
CA PHE A 234 27.95 -1.94 16.55
C PHE A 234 27.30 -2.52 15.27
N GLU A 235 27.14 -3.84 15.19
CA GLU A 235 26.33 -4.49 14.16
C GLU A 235 24.85 -4.09 14.26
N SER A 236 24.32 -4.01 15.49
CA SER A 236 22.96 -3.53 15.75
C SER A 236 22.82 -2.03 15.47
N PHE A 237 23.86 -1.23 15.75
CA PHE A 237 23.92 0.18 15.34
C PHE A 237 23.78 0.33 13.81
N ILE A 238 24.62 -0.36 13.04
CA ILE A 238 24.61 -0.29 11.57
C ILE A 238 23.25 -0.74 11.03
N PHE A 239 22.71 -1.85 11.54
CA PHE A 239 21.37 -2.33 11.19
C PHE A 239 20.29 -1.28 11.44
N GLY A 240 20.23 -0.73 12.66
CA GLY A 240 19.22 0.24 13.06
C GLY A 240 19.27 1.53 12.24
N TYR A 241 20.48 2.00 11.89
CA TYR A 241 20.62 3.18 11.04
C TYR A 241 20.11 2.94 9.62
N ILE A 242 20.47 1.81 9.02
CA ILE A 242 20.06 1.47 7.65
C ILE A 242 18.56 1.18 7.60
N GLU A 243 18.01 0.37 8.52
CA GLU A 243 16.58 0.09 8.61
C GLU A 243 15.76 1.39 8.65
N ARG A 244 16.06 2.25 9.63
CA ARG A 244 15.33 3.51 9.84
C ARG A 244 15.49 4.45 8.64
N SER A 245 16.67 4.50 8.02
CA SER A 245 16.94 5.29 6.82
C SER A 245 16.17 4.82 5.58
N LEU A 246 15.71 3.56 5.54
CA LEU A 246 14.99 2.96 4.42
C LEU A 246 13.45 3.04 4.53
N ILE A 247 12.91 3.44 5.69
CA ILE A 247 11.46 3.63 5.90
C ILE A 247 10.83 4.59 4.86
N PRO A 248 11.40 5.78 4.54
CA PRO A 248 10.85 6.70 3.54
C PRO A 248 10.57 6.06 2.17
N PHE A 249 11.40 5.09 1.80
CA PHE A 249 11.32 4.39 0.51
C PHE A 249 10.38 3.17 0.57
N GLY A 250 10.05 2.64 1.76
CA GLY A 250 9.39 1.35 1.94
C GLY A 250 10.34 0.16 1.74
N LEU A 251 11.65 0.39 1.69
CA LEU A 251 12.68 -0.61 1.42
C LEU A 251 13.20 -1.31 2.68
N HIS A 252 12.83 -0.83 3.86
CA HIS A 252 13.29 -1.39 5.13
C HIS A 252 12.86 -2.86 5.31
N HIS A 253 11.64 -3.24 4.90
CA HIS A 253 11.19 -4.65 4.86
C HIS A 253 12.07 -5.53 3.97
N VAL A 254 12.56 -5.01 2.84
CA VAL A 254 13.48 -5.72 1.94
C VAL A 254 14.84 -5.90 2.62
N PHE A 255 15.31 -4.88 3.34
CA PHE A 255 16.61 -4.87 4.00
C PHE A 255 16.70 -5.82 5.19
N TYR A 256 15.68 -5.86 6.07
CA TYR A 256 15.73 -6.74 7.24
C TYR A 256 15.29 -8.18 6.94
N ALA A 257 14.53 -8.44 5.86
CA ALA A 257 14.05 -9.79 5.54
C ALA A 257 15.13 -10.90 5.51
N PRO A 258 16.34 -10.71 4.92
CA PRO A 258 17.42 -11.69 5.01
C PRO A 258 17.82 -11.98 6.47
N LEU A 259 17.91 -10.96 7.31
CA LEU A 259 18.33 -11.08 8.71
C LEU A 259 17.24 -11.68 9.61
N TRP A 260 15.98 -11.35 9.34
CA TRP A 260 14.85 -11.80 10.15
C TRP A 260 14.44 -13.25 9.87
N PHE A 261 14.56 -13.70 8.62
CA PHE A 261 13.93 -14.94 8.17
C PHE A 261 14.91 -15.95 7.53
N SER A 262 16.22 -15.68 7.45
CA SER A 262 17.20 -16.59 6.85
C SER A 262 18.51 -16.65 7.65
N SER A 263 19.41 -17.57 7.30
CA SER A 263 20.66 -17.83 8.03
C SER A 263 21.60 -16.64 8.14
N ALA A 264 21.42 -15.59 7.33
CA ALA A 264 22.10 -14.31 7.49
C ALA A 264 21.85 -13.65 8.87
N GLY A 265 20.71 -13.93 9.51
CA GLY A 265 20.42 -13.51 10.89
C GLY A 265 21.18 -14.29 11.96
N GLY A 266 21.58 -15.52 11.63
CA GLY A 266 22.08 -16.55 12.54
C GLY A 266 21.19 -17.81 12.54
N ASP A 267 21.62 -18.82 13.29
CA ASP A 267 20.93 -20.11 13.43
C ASP A 267 21.02 -20.56 14.90
N ALA A 268 19.91 -20.46 15.63
CA ALA A 268 19.84 -20.84 17.04
C ALA A 268 19.86 -22.37 17.21
N GLY A 269 19.30 -23.10 16.25
CA GLY A 269 19.24 -24.56 16.26
C GLY A 269 20.64 -25.16 16.11
N ALA A 270 21.41 -24.66 15.14
CA ALA A 270 22.82 -25.01 14.99
C ALA A 270 23.66 -24.57 16.20
N THR A 271 23.37 -23.41 16.81
CA THR A 271 24.09 -22.96 18.02
C THR A 271 23.96 -23.97 19.17
N ILE A 272 22.73 -24.37 19.50
CA ILE A 272 22.46 -25.38 20.54
C ILE A 272 23.02 -26.76 20.14
N THR A 273 22.79 -27.19 18.89
CA THR A 273 23.21 -28.52 18.41
C THR A 273 24.72 -28.66 18.35
N ASN A 274 25.45 -27.66 17.86
CA ASN A 274 26.92 -27.71 17.77
C ASN A 274 27.56 -27.71 19.16
N TRP A 275 27.02 -26.96 20.12
CA TRP A 275 27.46 -27.03 21.50
C TRP A 275 27.21 -28.44 22.09
N ALA A 276 26.00 -28.98 21.91
CA ALA A 276 25.64 -30.31 22.41
C ALA A 276 26.55 -31.41 21.84
N LEU A 277 26.82 -31.38 20.53
CA LEU A 277 27.79 -32.28 19.88
C LEU A 277 29.20 -32.12 20.46
N GLY A 278 29.63 -30.88 20.73
CA GLY A 278 30.89 -30.61 21.43
C GLY A 278 30.96 -31.15 22.87
N GLN A 279 29.80 -31.36 23.51
CA GLN A 279 29.66 -32.05 24.80
C GLN A 279 29.44 -33.56 24.67
N GLY A 280 29.55 -34.15 23.47
CA GLY A 280 29.31 -35.57 23.23
C GLY A 280 27.84 -35.99 23.34
N ILE A 281 26.90 -35.05 23.16
CA ILE A 281 25.46 -35.26 23.18
C ILE A 281 24.96 -35.31 21.74
N GLU A 282 24.32 -36.42 21.35
CA GLU A 282 23.84 -36.64 19.98
C GLU A 282 22.34 -36.93 19.97
N VAL A 283 21.65 -36.47 18.91
CA VAL A 283 20.25 -36.82 18.63
C VAL A 283 20.22 -37.92 17.58
N VAL A 284 19.74 -39.11 17.96
CA VAL A 284 19.65 -40.30 17.12
C VAL A 284 18.20 -40.69 16.87
N THR A 285 17.96 -41.42 15.78
CA THR A 285 16.65 -42.05 15.52
C THR A 285 16.50 -43.26 16.42
N LYS A 286 15.37 -43.37 17.14
CA LYS A 286 15.03 -44.52 17.97
C LYS A 286 15.01 -45.80 17.14
N ALA A 287 15.52 -46.89 17.71
CA ALA A 287 15.41 -48.21 17.09
C ALA A 287 13.97 -48.75 17.19
N GLY A 288 13.30 -48.94 16.05
CA GLY A 288 11.96 -49.53 15.93
C GLY A 288 11.02 -48.79 14.99
N ASP A 289 9.87 -49.40 14.67
CA ASP A 289 8.91 -48.91 13.66
C ASP A 289 8.19 -47.59 14.01
N SER A 290 8.40 -47.04 15.21
CA SER A 290 7.62 -45.91 15.75
C SER A 290 8.13 -44.51 15.35
N GLY A 291 9.21 -44.41 14.57
CA GLY A 291 9.65 -43.16 13.93
C GLY A 291 9.77 -41.94 14.86
N GLY A 292 10.77 -41.92 15.74
CA GLY A 292 11.01 -40.78 16.64
C GLY A 292 12.48 -40.62 17.00
N PHE A 293 12.81 -39.52 17.68
CA PHE A 293 14.17 -39.19 18.09
C PHE A 293 14.40 -39.43 19.58
N GLU A 294 15.65 -39.73 19.93
CA GLU A 294 16.15 -39.77 21.31
C GLU A 294 17.50 -39.09 21.41
N VAL A 295 17.87 -38.68 22.63
CA VAL A 295 19.12 -37.98 22.90
C VAL A 295 20.03 -38.89 23.71
N ILE A 296 21.17 -39.23 23.14
CA ILE A 296 22.22 -40.04 23.77
C ILE A 296 23.38 -39.16 24.23
N ALA A 297 23.99 -39.50 25.36
CA ALA A 297 25.19 -38.86 25.86
C ALA A 297 26.35 -39.87 25.85
N LYS A 298 27.45 -39.52 25.18
CA LYS A 298 28.66 -40.34 25.05
C LYS A 298 29.83 -39.83 25.93
N ALA A 299 29.60 -38.79 26.72
CA ALA A 299 30.60 -38.12 27.56
C ALA A 299 30.09 -37.92 29.00
N GLN A 300 30.88 -37.23 29.83
CA GLN A 300 30.53 -36.89 31.22
C GLN A 300 29.38 -35.88 31.34
N THR A 301 28.96 -35.26 30.23
CA THR A 301 27.85 -34.29 30.23
C THR A 301 26.51 -35.00 30.05
N ILE A 302 25.64 -34.89 31.05
CA ILE A 302 24.30 -35.49 31.06
C ILE A 302 23.27 -34.41 30.70
N PRO A 303 22.51 -34.53 29.60
CA PRO A 303 21.45 -33.58 29.27
C PRO A 303 20.27 -33.70 30.23
N GLY A 304 19.79 -32.57 30.74
CA GLY A 304 18.49 -32.45 31.40
C GLY A 304 17.34 -32.48 30.38
N ASP A 305 16.11 -32.63 30.86
CA ASP A 305 14.96 -32.84 29.97
C ASP A 305 14.63 -31.62 29.10
N SER A 306 14.91 -30.40 29.58
CA SER A 306 14.81 -29.18 28.75
C SER A 306 15.74 -29.22 27.53
N LEU A 307 17.01 -29.61 27.74
CA LEU A 307 17.99 -29.79 26.66
C LEU A 307 17.61 -30.94 25.72
N LYS A 308 17.10 -32.06 26.23
CA LYS A 308 16.61 -33.16 25.39
C LYS A 308 15.45 -32.70 24.50
N ASN A 309 14.46 -32.04 25.09
CA ASN A 309 13.25 -31.61 24.40
C ASN A 309 13.56 -30.60 23.29
N ILE A 310 14.42 -29.61 23.55
CA ILE A 310 14.79 -28.62 22.52
C ILE A 310 15.65 -29.24 21.41
N LEU A 311 16.56 -30.18 21.72
CA LEU A 311 17.36 -30.89 20.72
C LEU A 311 16.48 -31.76 19.79
N ILE A 312 15.46 -32.42 20.33
CA ILE A 312 14.46 -33.16 19.53
C ILE A 312 13.64 -32.18 18.66
N ALA A 313 13.15 -31.08 19.23
CA ALA A 313 12.38 -30.09 18.48
C ALA A 313 13.18 -29.42 17.34
N ILE A 314 14.48 -29.17 17.54
CA ILE A 314 15.41 -28.72 16.49
C ILE A 314 15.64 -29.82 15.44
N ARG A 315 15.71 -31.09 15.84
CA ARG A 315 15.86 -32.21 14.90
C ARG A 315 14.62 -32.40 14.01
N GLU A 316 13.43 -32.12 14.53
CA GLU A 316 12.16 -32.23 13.81
C GLU A 316 11.86 -30.99 12.94
N ASN A 317 12.14 -29.78 13.43
CA ASN A 317 11.72 -28.51 12.82
C ASN A 317 12.88 -27.49 12.77
N GLY A 318 14.09 -27.92 12.42
CA GLY A 318 15.31 -27.10 12.49
C GLY A 318 15.24 -25.79 11.70
N ASP A 319 14.47 -25.78 10.61
CA ASP A 319 14.21 -24.61 9.76
C ASP A 319 13.51 -23.45 10.51
N LYS A 320 12.74 -23.74 11.56
CA LYS A 320 12.10 -22.74 12.43
C LYS A 320 13.07 -22.04 13.39
N TYR A 321 14.30 -22.52 13.51
CA TYR A 321 15.35 -21.95 14.38
C TYR A 321 16.38 -21.10 13.61
N VAL A 322 16.09 -20.74 12.36
CA VAL A 322 16.98 -19.99 11.46
C VAL A 322 16.44 -18.58 11.19
N GLY A 323 17.30 -17.56 11.29
CA GLY A 323 16.94 -16.15 11.16
C GLY A 323 16.44 -15.53 12.46
N ASP A 324 16.75 -14.26 12.71
CA ASP A 324 16.59 -13.65 14.05
C ASP A 324 15.12 -13.60 14.52
N SER A 325 14.19 -13.14 13.67
CA SER A 325 12.76 -13.06 14.01
C SER A 325 12.14 -14.46 14.08
N THR A 326 12.36 -15.31 13.05
CA THR A 326 11.82 -16.67 13.00
C THR A 326 12.31 -17.54 14.17
N ALA A 327 13.61 -17.54 14.47
CA ALA A 327 14.17 -18.29 15.60
C ALA A 327 13.69 -17.73 16.95
N SER A 328 13.75 -16.41 17.15
CA SER A 328 13.39 -15.80 18.43
C SER A 328 11.93 -16.04 18.82
N LEU A 329 11.01 -16.05 17.84
CA LEU A 329 9.60 -16.39 18.05
C LEU A 329 9.40 -17.88 18.37
N THR A 330 10.07 -18.79 17.64
CA THR A 330 10.00 -20.24 17.91
C THR A 330 10.51 -20.57 19.32
N LEU A 331 11.56 -19.90 19.77
CA LEU A 331 12.15 -20.09 21.11
C LEU A 331 11.23 -19.63 22.26
N LEU A 332 10.13 -18.91 22.00
CA LEU A 332 9.13 -18.60 23.01
C LEU A 332 8.45 -19.88 23.53
N GLY A 333 8.12 -20.83 22.64
CA GLY A 333 7.50 -22.11 22.99
C GLY A 333 8.48 -23.18 23.52
N ALA A 334 9.78 -22.90 23.49
CA ALA A 334 10.82 -23.77 24.06
C ALA A 334 10.82 -23.71 25.62
N PRO A 335 11.61 -24.52 26.34
CA PRO A 335 11.80 -24.40 27.78
C PRO A 335 12.31 -23.01 28.23
N ASN A 336 12.19 -22.67 29.52
CA ASN A 336 12.73 -21.42 30.07
C ASN A 336 14.26 -21.46 30.23
N THR A 337 14.81 -22.63 30.55
CA THR A 337 16.23 -22.88 30.79
C THR A 337 16.77 -23.99 29.89
N ILE A 338 18.10 -24.04 29.76
CA ILE A 338 18.84 -25.20 29.28
C ILE A 338 19.50 -25.84 30.50
N ASP A 339 19.08 -27.07 30.81
CA ASP A 339 19.56 -27.80 31.98
C ASP A 339 20.46 -28.96 31.56
N TYR A 340 21.60 -29.11 32.23
CA TYR A 340 22.58 -30.17 31.99
C TYR A 340 23.49 -30.35 33.20
N THR A 341 24.13 -31.52 33.34
CA THR A 341 25.10 -31.81 34.40
C THR A 341 26.47 -32.06 33.78
N VAL A 342 27.53 -31.45 34.31
CA VAL A 342 28.93 -31.75 33.96
C VAL A 342 29.68 -32.08 35.24
N ASP A 343 30.42 -33.19 35.27
CA ASP A 343 31.22 -33.64 36.42
C ASP A 343 30.44 -33.68 37.76
N GLY A 344 29.16 -34.05 37.70
CA GLY A 344 28.26 -34.10 38.86
C GLY A 344 27.75 -32.73 39.35
N LYS A 345 28.10 -31.64 38.67
CA LYS A 345 27.55 -30.30 38.92
C LYS A 345 26.41 -30.00 37.95
N GLU A 346 25.24 -29.71 38.50
CA GLU A 346 24.07 -29.28 37.75
C GLU A 346 24.20 -27.81 37.30
N PHE A 347 23.77 -27.53 36.07
CA PHE A 347 23.64 -26.22 35.48
C PHE A 347 22.21 -26.05 34.97
N SER A 348 21.61 -24.89 35.25
CA SER A 348 20.33 -24.46 34.70
C SER A 348 20.50 -23.01 34.28
N ILE A 349 20.56 -22.77 32.97
CA ILE A 349 20.91 -21.46 32.39
C ILE A 349 19.69 -20.94 31.62
N PRO A 350 19.22 -19.69 31.83
CA PRO A 350 18.14 -19.11 31.03
C PRO A 350 18.41 -19.21 29.53
N LEU A 351 17.41 -19.63 28.75
CA LEU A 351 17.60 -20.03 27.35
C LEU A 351 18.27 -18.96 26.47
N PHE A 352 17.89 -17.68 26.63
CA PHE A 352 18.44 -16.60 25.82
C PHE A 352 19.87 -16.24 26.26
N THR A 353 20.15 -16.30 27.57
CA THR A 353 21.51 -16.16 28.11
C THR A 353 22.42 -17.31 27.66
N PHE A 354 21.90 -18.55 27.61
CA PHE A 354 22.64 -19.69 27.05
C PHE A 354 23.00 -19.46 25.58
N LEU A 355 22.05 -19.01 24.77
CA LEU A 355 22.29 -18.71 23.35
C LEU A 355 23.31 -17.58 23.16
N GLU A 356 23.22 -16.49 23.94
CA GLU A 356 24.15 -15.37 23.87
C GLU A 356 25.59 -15.79 24.21
N ASN A 357 25.77 -16.57 25.28
CA ASN A 357 27.07 -17.12 25.68
C ASN A 357 27.72 -17.99 24.60
N HIS A 358 26.95 -18.52 23.65
CA HIS A 358 27.41 -19.35 22.53
C HIS A 358 27.34 -18.63 21.17
N GLY A 359 27.18 -17.30 21.17
CA GLY A 359 27.30 -16.45 19.99
C GLY A 359 26.01 -16.19 19.20
N PHE A 360 24.85 -16.64 19.69
CA PHE A 360 23.54 -16.29 19.11
C PHE A 360 22.77 -15.33 20.00
N LYS A 361 22.72 -14.05 19.62
CA LYS A 361 21.91 -13.06 20.32
C LYS A 361 20.47 -13.05 19.79
N VAL A 362 19.54 -13.54 20.61
CA VAL A 362 18.08 -13.52 20.36
C VAL A 362 17.58 -12.07 20.26
N GLY A 363 16.93 -11.70 19.16
CA GLY A 363 16.26 -10.41 18.97
C GLY A 363 17.19 -9.25 18.59
N ARG A 364 18.45 -9.52 18.22
CA ARG A 364 19.52 -8.53 17.94
C ARG A 364 19.16 -7.47 16.88
N PHE A 365 18.24 -7.80 15.97
CA PHE A 365 17.74 -6.94 14.90
C PHE A 365 16.26 -6.53 15.12
N ALA A 366 15.80 -6.56 16.38
CA ALA A 366 14.44 -6.21 16.79
C ALA A 366 14.38 -5.39 18.11
N ASP A 367 15.17 -5.78 19.11
CA ASP A 367 15.22 -5.24 20.48
C ASP A 367 15.43 -3.71 20.56
N GLY A 368 16.19 -3.12 19.63
CA GLY A 368 16.44 -1.69 19.58
C GLY A 368 15.24 -0.82 19.23
N LYS A 369 14.13 -1.39 18.74
CA LYS A 369 12.97 -0.61 18.28
C LYS A 369 12.23 0.06 19.44
N PHE A 370 12.07 -0.65 20.56
CA PHE A 370 11.13 -0.30 21.62
C PHE A 370 11.40 1.07 22.27
N SER A 371 12.64 1.37 22.68
CA SER A 371 12.94 2.63 23.40
C SER A 371 12.60 3.88 22.58
N GLY A 372 12.87 3.84 21.27
CA GLY A 372 12.54 4.93 20.35
C GLY A 372 11.04 5.03 20.05
N MET A 373 10.36 3.90 19.87
CA MET A 373 8.92 3.84 19.56
C MET A 373 8.03 4.22 20.74
N MET A 374 8.39 3.78 21.94
CA MET A 374 7.63 3.98 23.17
C MET A 374 7.95 5.30 23.90
N PHE A 375 9.14 5.87 23.72
CA PHE A 375 9.55 7.06 24.47
C PHE A 375 10.02 8.21 23.56
N GLY A 376 10.91 7.92 22.60
CA GLY A 376 11.44 8.94 21.69
C GLY A 376 10.36 9.63 20.85
N LEU A 377 9.54 8.87 20.14
CA LEU A 377 8.48 9.41 19.28
C LEU A 377 7.35 10.11 20.07
N PRO A 378 6.84 9.59 21.21
CA PRO A 378 5.95 10.34 22.09
C PRO A 378 6.57 11.63 22.66
N ALA A 379 7.87 11.66 22.94
CA ALA A 379 8.55 12.89 23.34
C ALA A 379 8.70 13.90 22.20
N ALA A 380 8.95 13.45 20.97
CA ALA A 380 8.88 14.29 19.77
C ALA A 380 7.47 14.86 19.55
N ALA A 381 6.42 14.06 19.78
CA ALA A 381 5.04 14.53 19.73
C ALA A 381 4.77 15.64 20.75
N ALA A 382 5.18 15.44 22.01
CA ALA A 382 5.08 16.46 23.05
C ALA A 382 5.83 17.75 22.68
N ALA A 383 7.00 17.63 22.03
CA ALA A 383 7.75 18.78 21.52
C ALA A 383 7.02 19.52 20.38
N MET A 384 6.39 18.82 19.44
CA MET A 384 5.56 19.44 18.38
C MET A 384 4.39 20.23 18.97
N ILE A 385 3.67 19.64 19.93
CA ILE A 385 2.55 20.30 20.63
C ILE A 385 3.05 21.53 21.39
N MET A 386 4.16 21.43 22.10
CA MET A 386 4.72 22.55 22.87
C MET A 386 5.36 23.63 22.00
N ALA A 387 5.77 23.29 20.78
CA ALA A 387 6.23 24.25 19.78
C ALA A 387 5.08 25.04 19.13
N ALA A 388 3.83 24.54 19.15
CA ALA A 388 2.68 25.29 18.64
C ALA A 388 2.35 26.52 19.53
N PRO A 389 1.85 27.63 18.93
CA PRO A 389 1.22 28.74 19.66
C PRO A 389 0.15 28.23 20.62
N LYS A 390 -0.02 28.87 21.78
CA LYS A 390 -0.84 28.35 22.90
C LYS A 390 -2.27 28.01 22.46
N GLU A 391 -2.85 28.90 21.67
CA GLU A 391 -4.15 28.83 21.02
C GLU A 391 -4.31 27.59 20.11
N ASN A 392 -3.26 27.20 19.40
CA ASN A 392 -3.27 26.09 18.46
C ASN A 392 -2.87 24.75 19.09
N ARG A 393 -2.42 24.73 20.35
CA ARG A 393 -1.96 23.49 21.02
C ARG A 393 -3.03 22.41 21.11
N LYS A 394 -4.31 22.79 21.23
CA LYS A 394 -5.42 21.83 21.22
C LYS A 394 -5.55 21.12 19.87
N VAL A 395 -5.34 21.84 18.77
CA VAL A 395 -5.31 21.28 17.41
C VAL A 395 -4.08 20.38 17.24
N ALA A 396 -2.88 20.89 17.61
CA ALA A 396 -1.65 20.11 17.57
C ALA A 396 -1.76 18.79 18.36
N ALA A 397 -2.34 18.84 19.57
CA ALA A 397 -2.58 17.67 20.42
C ALA A 397 -3.56 16.69 19.78
N GLY A 398 -4.71 17.18 19.28
CA GLY A 398 -5.70 16.35 18.60
C GLY A 398 -5.14 15.61 17.37
N THR A 399 -4.19 16.21 16.66
CA THR A 399 -3.56 15.60 15.48
C THR A 399 -2.40 14.66 15.84
N VAL A 400 -1.52 15.03 16.78
CA VAL A 400 -0.25 14.31 17.02
C VAL A 400 -0.37 13.23 18.09
N ILE A 401 -1.24 13.39 19.10
CA ILE A 401 -1.44 12.37 20.15
C ILE A 401 -1.88 11.02 19.59
N PRO A 402 -2.85 10.91 18.63
CA PRO A 402 -3.22 9.62 18.06
C PRO A 402 -2.05 8.89 17.41
N ALA A 403 -1.19 9.59 16.65
CA ALA A 403 0.00 8.99 16.04
C ALA A 403 1.07 8.57 17.07
N ALA A 404 1.26 9.37 18.12
CA ALA A 404 2.14 9.01 19.23
C ALA A 404 1.63 7.78 19.99
N ALA A 405 0.32 7.69 20.22
CA ALA A 405 -0.34 6.54 20.83
C ALA A 405 -0.25 5.30 19.95
N THR A 406 -0.41 5.43 18.63
CA THR A 406 -0.17 4.34 17.67
C THR A 406 1.27 3.82 17.77
N SER A 407 2.27 4.72 17.73
CA SER A 407 3.68 4.34 17.93
C SER A 407 3.94 3.67 19.28
N PHE A 408 3.35 4.18 20.37
CA PHE A 408 3.51 3.61 21.70
C PHE A 408 2.86 2.22 21.84
N VAL A 409 1.63 2.05 21.36
CA VAL A 409 0.85 0.83 21.56
C VAL A 409 1.30 -0.28 20.61
N THR A 410 1.44 0.02 19.32
CA THR A 410 1.64 -0.98 18.25
C THR A 410 3.00 -0.90 17.57
N GLY A 411 3.87 0.04 17.95
CA GLY A 411 5.15 0.26 17.30
C GLY A 411 5.07 0.78 15.85
N VAL A 412 3.90 1.19 15.35
CA VAL A 412 3.75 1.73 13.99
C VAL A 412 4.13 3.21 14.01
N THR A 413 5.24 3.55 13.34
CA THR A 413 5.92 4.85 13.49
C THR A 413 5.66 5.83 12.35
N GLU A 414 5.25 5.34 11.19
CA GLU A 414 5.08 6.11 9.96
C GLU A 414 4.17 7.34 10.10
N PRO A 415 3.02 7.31 10.81
CA PRO A 415 2.14 8.47 10.95
C PRO A 415 2.85 9.70 11.57
N ILE A 416 3.78 9.48 12.50
CA ILE A 416 4.56 10.55 13.14
C ILE A 416 5.90 10.80 12.43
N GLU A 417 6.60 9.75 12.00
CA GLU A 417 7.89 9.85 11.30
C GLU A 417 7.80 10.63 10.00
N PHE A 418 6.80 10.34 9.16
CA PHE A 418 6.60 11.05 7.90
C PHE A 418 6.36 12.55 8.10
N THR A 419 5.78 12.95 9.24
CA THR A 419 5.55 14.36 9.56
C THR A 419 6.87 15.14 9.68
N PHE A 420 7.84 14.67 10.47
CA PHE A 420 9.12 15.39 10.61
C PHE A 420 10.14 15.07 9.51
N LEU A 421 10.07 13.89 8.89
CA LEU A 421 10.84 13.53 7.70
C LEU A 421 10.72 14.56 6.59
N PHE A 422 9.49 14.93 6.23
CA PHE A 422 9.23 15.85 5.12
C PHE A 422 9.38 17.33 5.49
N LEU A 423 9.33 17.66 6.78
CA LEU A 423 9.67 19.01 7.28
C LEU A 423 11.18 19.23 7.42
N SER A 424 11.93 18.21 7.83
CA SER A 424 13.36 18.31 8.12
C SER A 424 14.05 16.95 7.96
N PRO A 425 14.66 16.68 6.79
CA PRO A 425 15.56 15.54 6.61
C PRO A 425 16.66 15.43 7.68
N LEU A 426 17.08 16.56 8.26
CA LEU A 426 18.03 16.60 9.37
C LEU A 426 17.46 16.00 10.67
N LEU A 427 16.18 16.26 10.99
CA LEU A 427 15.54 15.62 12.16
C LEU A 427 15.37 14.12 11.94
N PHE A 428 15.12 13.68 10.70
CA PHE A 428 14.97 12.26 10.40
C PHE A 428 16.31 11.52 10.31
N TRP A 429 17.12 11.76 9.28
CA TRP A 429 18.37 11.00 9.06
C TRP A 429 19.52 11.42 9.98
N GLY A 430 19.57 12.69 10.40
CA GLY A 430 20.64 13.22 11.23
C GLY A 430 20.46 13.00 12.73
N PHE A 431 19.21 13.00 13.22
CA PHE A 431 18.89 12.79 14.63
C PHE A 431 18.12 11.49 14.88
N HIS A 432 16.90 11.35 14.37
CA HIS A 432 16.03 10.23 14.73
C HIS A 432 16.60 8.87 14.31
N ALA A 433 17.05 8.71 13.06
CA ALA A 433 17.67 7.46 12.58
C ALA A 433 18.96 7.11 13.34
N PHE A 434 19.74 8.11 13.72
CA PHE A 434 20.94 7.95 14.55
C PHE A 434 20.58 7.54 15.99
N MET A 435 19.57 8.15 16.59
CA MET A 435 19.06 7.74 17.90
C MET A 435 18.41 6.35 17.87
N MET A 436 17.72 5.96 16.80
CA MET A 436 17.26 4.58 16.64
C MET A 436 18.44 3.60 16.58
N ALA A 437 19.48 3.92 15.81
CA ALA A 437 20.71 3.13 15.76
C ALA A 437 21.39 2.98 17.13
N LEU A 438 21.47 4.06 17.92
CA LEU A 438 21.93 3.98 19.31
C LEU A 438 21.02 3.12 20.19
N SER A 439 19.71 3.11 19.97
CA SER A 439 18.77 2.29 20.72
C SER A 439 19.02 0.79 20.48
N PHE A 440 19.25 0.40 19.23
CA PHE A 440 19.73 -0.93 18.85
C PHE A 440 21.09 -1.28 19.47
N MET A 441 22.05 -0.35 19.45
CA MET A 441 23.35 -0.57 20.08
C MET A 441 23.23 -0.79 21.59
N PHE A 442 22.46 0.04 22.30
CA PHE A 442 22.32 -0.03 23.75
C PHE A 442 21.47 -1.21 24.21
N ALA A 443 20.42 -1.58 23.48
CA ALA A 443 19.67 -2.82 23.75
C ALA A 443 20.60 -4.04 23.65
N ASN A 444 21.41 -4.09 22.59
CA ASN A 444 22.38 -5.16 22.40
C ASN A 444 23.44 -5.19 23.52
N LEU A 445 24.13 -4.07 23.77
CA LEU A 445 25.13 -3.94 24.84
C LEU A 445 24.61 -4.23 26.25
N ALA A 446 23.31 -4.03 26.51
CA ALA A 446 22.68 -4.29 27.80
C ALA A 446 22.15 -5.73 27.95
N GLY A 447 22.43 -6.63 27.00
CA GLY A 447 21.98 -8.02 27.07
C GLY A 447 20.46 -8.18 26.85
N VAL A 448 19.80 -7.26 26.14
CA VAL A 448 18.37 -7.37 25.86
C VAL A 448 18.11 -8.51 24.87
N HIS A 449 17.04 -9.27 25.11
CA HIS A 449 16.56 -10.34 24.25
C HIS A 449 15.04 -10.28 24.17
N ILE A 450 14.51 -9.54 23.19
CA ILE A 450 13.07 -9.42 22.95
C ILE A 450 12.77 -9.91 21.52
N PRO A 451 12.17 -11.10 21.37
CA PRO A 451 11.61 -11.56 20.10
C PRO A 451 10.59 -10.58 19.51
N MET A 452 10.36 -10.65 18.19
CA MET A 452 9.42 -9.75 17.52
C MET A 452 8.84 -10.37 16.25
N ALA A 453 7.51 -10.29 16.13
CA ALA A 453 6.77 -10.68 14.92
C ALA A 453 6.39 -9.49 14.01
N PHE A 454 6.29 -8.28 14.56
CA PHE A 454 5.79 -7.12 13.83
C PHE A 454 6.57 -5.84 14.13
N SER A 455 6.38 -5.24 15.31
CA SER A 455 7.05 -3.99 15.68
C SER A 455 7.38 -3.92 17.18
N GLY A 456 7.89 -2.77 17.62
CA GLY A 456 8.36 -2.52 18.99
C GLY A 456 7.38 -1.73 19.85
N GLY A 457 6.10 -2.11 19.87
CA GLY A 457 5.10 -1.47 20.73
C GLY A 457 5.16 -1.93 22.19
N VAL A 458 4.42 -1.27 23.08
CA VAL A 458 4.25 -1.71 24.48
C VAL A 458 3.60 -3.11 24.55
N LEU A 459 2.72 -3.45 23.62
CA LEU A 459 2.10 -4.77 23.54
C LEU A 459 3.17 -5.83 23.28
N ASP A 460 3.98 -5.62 22.24
CA ASP A 460 5.10 -6.50 21.89
C ASP A 460 6.11 -6.62 23.06
N LEU A 461 6.37 -5.52 23.79
CA LEU A 461 7.26 -5.53 24.97
C LEU A 461 6.70 -6.40 26.10
N LEU A 462 5.40 -6.33 26.34
CA LEU A 462 4.75 -7.15 27.37
C LEU A 462 4.77 -8.63 26.96
N ILE A 463 4.37 -8.96 25.73
CA ILE A 463 4.20 -10.33 25.24
C ILE A 463 5.54 -11.05 25.04
N TYR A 464 6.53 -10.38 24.44
CA TYR A 464 7.81 -11.02 24.09
C TYR A 464 8.97 -10.64 25.03
N GLY A 465 8.83 -9.57 25.82
CA GLY A 465 9.83 -9.14 26.79
C GLY A 465 9.48 -9.49 28.23
N ALA A 466 8.37 -8.97 28.74
CA ALA A 466 8.02 -9.05 30.16
C ALA A 466 7.50 -10.43 30.59
N VAL A 467 6.65 -11.04 29.77
CA VAL A 467 6.04 -12.34 30.06
C VAL A 467 7.05 -13.49 30.02
N PRO A 468 7.89 -13.66 28.97
CA PRO A 468 8.91 -14.71 28.92
C PRO A 468 10.20 -14.37 29.70
N VAL A 469 10.15 -13.45 30.68
CA VAL A 469 11.33 -12.94 31.41
C VAL A 469 12.26 -14.03 31.98
N GLN A 470 11.71 -15.18 32.38
CA GLN A 470 12.47 -16.33 32.89
C GLN A 470 13.48 -16.91 31.87
N LYS A 471 13.29 -16.66 30.57
CA LYS A 471 14.26 -17.01 29.51
C LYS A 471 15.50 -16.11 29.49
N GLY A 472 15.50 -15.02 30.27
CA GLY A 472 16.58 -14.03 30.33
C GLY A 472 16.38 -12.87 29.35
N THR A 473 15.17 -12.30 29.24
CA THR A 473 14.87 -11.24 28.24
C THR A 473 15.53 -9.88 28.53
N ASN A 474 15.85 -9.62 29.80
CA ASN A 474 16.39 -8.34 30.29
C ASN A 474 15.60 -7.09 29.81
N PHE A 475 14.29 -7.26 29.57
CA PHE A 475 13.44 -6.29 28.88
C PHE A 475 13.37 -4.91 29.55
N TRP A 476 13.64 -4.81 30.86
CA TRP A 476 13.64 -3.56 31.62
C TRP A 476 14.66 -2.54 31.11
N TRP A 477 15.77 -2.96 30.47
CA TRP A 477 16.75 -2.03 29.92
C TRP A 477 16.19 -1.14 28.81
N VAL A 478 15.20 -1.62 28.05
CA VAL A 478 14.42 -0.81 27.10
C VAL A 478 13.74 0.38 27.81
N LEU A 479 13.22 0.16 29.02
CA LEU A 479 12.57 1.22 29.79
C LEU A 479 13.61 2.24 30.29
N VAL A 480 14.79 1.77 30.73
CA VAL A 480 15.88 2.65 31.19
C VAL A 480 16.41 3.52 30.03
N VAL A 481 16.73 2.91 28.89
CA VAL A 481 17.16 3.64 27.68
C VAL A 481 16.04 4.56 27.17
N GLY A 482 14.79 4.08 27.17
CA GLY A 482 13.61 4.85 26.79
C GLY A 482 13.40 6.11 27.65
N LEU A 483 13.49 6.00 28.97
CA LEU A 483 13.38 7.15 29.88
C LEU A 483 14.47 8.20 29.62
N ALA A 484 15.70 7.78 29.28
CA ALA A 484 16.75 8.71 28.85
C ALA A 484 16.42 9.39 27.50
N TYR A 485 15.68 8.73 26.61
CA TYR A 485 15.30 9.29 25.30
C TYR A 485 14.24 10.39 25.43
N VAL A 486 13.38 10.38 26.45
CA VAL A 486 12.34 11.39 26.66
C VAL A 486 12.87 12.83 26.66
N PRO A 487 13.81 13.23 27.54
CA PRO A 487 14.36 14.59 27.52
C PRO A 487 15.14 14.89 26.24
N ILE A 488 15.92 13.93 25.73
CA ILE A 488 16.77 14.12 24.54
C ILE A 488 15.90 14.45 23.33
N TYR A 489 14.90 13.60 23.03
CA TYR A 489 13.96 13.83 21.94
C TYR A 489 13.15 15.11 22.14
N TYR A 490 12.62 15.34 23.34
CA TYR A 490 11.81 16.52 23.63
C TYR A 490 12.58 17.82 23.35
N PHE A 491 13.76 17.99 23.93
CA PHE A 491 14.53 19.22 23.80
C PHE A 491 15.12 19.40 22.40
N VAL A 492 15.62 18.33 21.75
CA VAL A 492 16.16 18.43 20.38
C VAL A 492 15.06 18.76 19.37
N PHE A 493 13.90 18.09 19.42
CA PHE A 493 12.79 18.45 18.53
C PHE A 493 12.30 19.87 18.82
N LEU A 494 12.07 20.24 20.08
CA LEU A 494 11.58 21.58 20.43
C LEU A 494 12.54 22.68 19.98
N PHE A 495 13.85 22.46 20.12
CA PHE A 495 14.90 23.37 19.64
C PHE A 495 14.86 23.49 18.11
N VAL A 496 14.96 22.37 17.37
CA VAL A 496 15.06 22.42 15.89
C VAL A 496 13.76 22.93 15.25
N ILE A 497 12.59 22.57 15.78
CA ILE A 497 11.28 23.08 15.31
C ILE A 497 11.22 24.61 15.46
N LYS A 498 11.66 25.16 16.60
CA LYS A 498 11.67 26.61 16.81
C LYS A 498 12.76 27.31 15.99
N TRP A 499 13.98 26.78 15.98
CA TRP A 499 15.14 27.34 15.30
C TRP A 499 14.94 27.43 13.78
N LYS A 500 14.41 26.37 13.15
CA LYS A 500 14.12 26.34 11.71
C LYS A 500 12.69 26.77 11.36
N ASN A 501 11.92 27.24 12.33
CA ASN A 501 10.50 27.58 12.20
C ASN A 501 9.67 26.51 11.44
N LEU A 502 9.82 25.23 11.82
CA LEU A 502 9.17 24.13 11.10
C LEU A 502 7.64 24.16 11.30
N GLU A 503 6.90 23.90 10.22
CA GLU A 503 5.43 23.81 10.19
C GLU A 503 4.94 22.44 10.71
N THR A 504 5.27 22.11 11.96
CA THR A 504 4.67 20.96 12.65
C THR A 504 3.18 21.23 12.93
N PRO A 505 2.35 20.21 13.16
CA PRO A 505 0.92 20.41 13.40
C PRO A 505 0.64 21.47 14.49
N GLY A 506 -0.24 22.42 14.17
CA GLY A 506 -0.55 23.62 14.97
C GLY A 506 0.38 24.82 14.77
N ARG A 507 1.45 24.72 13.97
CA ARG A 507 2.33 25.85 13.57
C ARG A 507 2.09 26.26 12.13
N GLY A 508 2.19 27.57 11.87
CA GLY A 508 1.83 28.14 10.57
C GLY A 508 0.38 27.79 10.27
N THR A 509 0.13 27.20 9.12
CA THR A 509 -1.20 26.72 8.72
C THR A 509 -1.36 25.20 8.79
N ASN A 510 -0.29 24.46 9.08
CA ASN A 510 -0.37 23.00 9.10
C ASN A 510 -1.16 22.50 10.30
N THR A 511 -2.29 21.83 10.05
CA THR A 511 -3.13 21.19 11.08
C THR A 511 -3.04 19.67 11.07
N LYS A 512 -2.34 19.05 10.10
CA LYS A 512 -2.34 17.60 9.86
C LYS A 512 -0.95 16.96 9.89
N LEU A 513 -0.91 15.65 10.08
CA LEU A 513 0.30 14.85 9.85
C LEU A 513 0.60 14.80 8.34
N PHE A 514 1.88 14.68 7.97
CA PHE A 514 2.24 14.42 6.59
C PHE A 514 2.29 12.94 6.31
N THR A 515 1.67 12.55 5.20
CA THR A 515 1.72 11.19 4.67
C THR A 515 2.71 11.09 3.51
N LYS A 516 3.06 9.86 3.09
CA LYS A 516 3.87 9.62 1.89
C LYS A 516 3.21 10.20 0.64
N SER A 517 1.89 10.15 0.52
CA SER A 517 1.13 10.76 -0.59
C SER A 517 1.20 12.29 -0.57
N ASP A 518 1.15 12.94 0.61
CA ASP A 518 1.34 14.39 0.73
C ASP A 518 2.71 14.84 0.18
N TYR A 519 3.78 14.10 0.47
CA TYR A 519 5.11 14.41 -0.05
C TYR A 519 5.21 14.22 -1.56
N LEU A 520 4.65 13.13 -2.10
CA LEU A 520 4.63 12.91 -3.55
C LEU A 520 3.87 14.05 -4.26
N ALA A 521 2.71 14.45 -3.73
CA ALA A 521 1.95 15.60 -4.22
C ALA A 521 2.70 16.94 -4.07
N ARG A 522 3.56 17.11 -3.04
CA ARG A 522 4.40 18.30 -2.86
C ARG A 522 5.59 18.35 -3.82
N LYS A 523 6.23 17.21 -4.11
CA LYS A 523 7.39 17.17 -5.02
C LYS A 523 6.99 17.48 -6.46
N ASP A 524 5.84 16.98 -6.88
CA ASP A 524 5.25 17.24 -8.19
C ASP A 524 4.70 18.69 -8.31
N LYS A 525 4.58 19.43 -7.18
CA LYS A 525 4.23 20.87 -7.08
C LYS A 525 5.41 21.83 -6.97
N SER A 526 6.67 21.37 -7.11
CA SER A 526 7.86 22.22 -6.96
C SER A 526 8.17 23.16 -8.16
N LYS A 527 7.13 23.59 -8.90
CA LYS A 527 7.18 24.67 -9.89
C LYS A 527 5.87 25.50 -9.90
N SER A 528 6.08 26.82 -9.90
CA SER A 528 5.14 27.94 -10.15
C SER A 528 3.93 28.14 -9.22
N ALA A 529 3.66 29.43 -8.97
CA ALA A 529 2.46 29.96 -8.29
C ALA A 529 1.16 29.84 -9.13
N SER A 530 1.10 28.84 -10.02
CA SER A 530 -0.04 28.50 -10.87
C SER A 530 -0.92 27.41 -10.24
N SER A 531 -0.89 27.29 -8.90
CA SER A 531 -1.37 26.11 -8.16
C SER A 531 -2.62 26.34 -7.31
N ILE A 532 -3.14 27.58 -7.27
CA ILE A 532 -4.46 27.88 -6.71
C ILE A 532 -5.47 27.62 -7.84
N ASP A 533 -6.52 26.86 -7.55
CA ASP A 533 -7.54 26.53 -8.53
C ASP A 533 -8.46 27.75 -8.70
N PRO A 534 -8.57 28.36 -9.90
CA PRO A 534 -9.30 29.62 -10.06
C PRO A 534 -10.80 29.49 -9.73
N GLN A 535 -11.38 28.30 -9.88
CA GLN A 535 -12.78 28.05 -9.52
C GLN A 535 -12.94 27.93 -8.01
N ALA A 536 -12.04 27.22 -7.32
CA ALA A 536 -12.01 27.16 -5.86
C ALA A 536 -11.84 28.57 -5.25
N LEU A 537 -10.95 29.39 -5.80
CA LEU A 537 -10.76 30.79 -5.40
C LEU A 537 -12.02 31.64 -5.63
N ALA A 538 -12.63 31.54 -6.81
CA ALA A 538 -13.85 32.29 -7.15
C ALA A 538 -15.06 31.90 -6.27
N ILE A 539 -15.18 30.62 -5.89
CA ILE A 539 -16.22 30.18 -4.95
C ILE A 539 -15.97 30.78 -3.56
N VAL A 540 -14.72 30.75 -3.09
CA VAL A 540 -14.36 31.33 -1.77
C VAL A 540 -14.55 32.85 -1.73
N ASP A 541 -14.20 33.57 -2.80
CA ASP A 541 -14.48 35.00 -2.95
C ASP A 541 -15.99 35.29 -2.97
N GLY A 542 -16.79 34.47 -3.66
CA GLY A 542 -18.26 34.56 -3.65
C GLY A 542 -18.90 34.26 -2.29
N TYR A 543 -18.23 33.53 -1.40
CA TYR A 543 -18.65 33.36 -0.01
C TYR A 543 -18.24 34.52 0.91
N GLY A 544 -17.64 35.60 0.39
CA GLY A 544 -17.14 36.73 1.19
C GLY A 544 -15.71 36.55 1.68
N GLY A 545 -14.93 35.70 1.02
CA GLY A 545 -13.55 35.38 1.38
C GLY A 545 -13.44 34.24 2.40
N ILE A 546 -12.24 33.64 2.49
CA ILE A 546 -12.00 32.44 3.30
C ILE A 546 -12.24 32.67 4.80
N ASP A 547 -12.07 33.90 5.27
CA ASP A 547 -12.31 34.29 6.66
C ASP A 547 -13.80 34.50 6.99
N ASN A 548 -14.71 34.57 6.02
CA ASN A 548 -16.14 34.58 6.29
C ASN A 548 -16.68 33.15 6.55
N ILE A 549 -16.06 32.11 6.01
CA ILE A 549 -16.49 30.72 6.18
C ILE A 549 -15.98 30.18 7.52
N THR A 550 -16.88 29.71 8.39
CA THR A 550 -16.56 29.12 9.69
C THR A 550 -16.50 27.59 9.65
N ASN A 551 -17.27 26.95 8.76
CA ASN A 551 -17.35 25.49 8.65
C ASN A 551 -17.43 25.05 7.19
N PHE A 552 -16.74 23.97 6.84
CA PHE A 552 -16.53 23.55 5.45
C PHE A 552 -17.05 22.13 5.19
N ASN A 553 -18.37 21.94 5.30
CA ASN A 553 -19.01 20.67 5.01
C ASN A 553 -19.45 20.58 3.54
N ASN A 554 -19.67 19.35 3.07
CA ASN A 554 -20.29 19.08 1.78
C ASN A 554 -21.14 17.81 1.84
N CYS A 555 -21.92 17.59 0.79
CA CYS A 555 -22.46 16.29 0.42
C CYS A 555 -22.14 16.05 -1.06
N ALA A 556 -22.64 14.94 -1.64
CA ALA A 556 -22.36 14.57 -3.03
C ALA A 556 -22.63 15.69 -4.06
N SER A 557 -23.65 16.54 -3.84
CA SER A 557 -24.08 17.56 -4.82
C SER A 557 -23.96 19.02 -4.36
N ARG A 558 -23.54 19.29 -3.11
CA ARG A 558 -23.56 20.65 -2.51
C ARG A 558 -22.40 20.88 -1.55
N LEU A 559 -21.82 22.08 -1.58
CA LEU A 559 -21.13 22.65 -0.42
C LEU A 559 -22.19 23.08 0.60
N ARG A 560 -21.89 22.91 1.89
CA ARG A 560 -22.76 23.26 3.02
C ARG A 560 -21.93 24.03 4.03
N TYR A 561 -21.78 25.33 3.78
CA TYR A 561 -20.84 26.15 4.53
C TYR A 561 -21.57 26.97 5.59
N ASP A 562 -21.01 26.95 6.80
CA ASP A 562 -21.41 27.91 7.84
C ASP A 562 -20.57 29.18 7.65
N ILE A 563 -21.18 30.34 7.85
CA ILE A 563 -20.58 31.66 7.61
C ILE A 563 -20.77 32.62 8.78
N LYS A 564 -19.89 33.62 8.91
CA LYS A 564 -19.98 34.67 9.94
C LYS A 564 -21.05 35.70 9.58
N ASP A 565 -21.03 36.18 8.34
CA ASP A 565 -21.89 37.26 7.85
C ASP A 565 -22.47 36.91 6.47
N LEU A 566 -23.80 36.87 6.39
CA LEU A 566 -24.55 36.60 5.17
C LEU A 566 -24.47 37.77 4.17
N SER A 567 -24.25 39.00 4.61
CA SER A 567 -24.17 40.19 3.74
C SER A 567 -22.90 40.22 2.88
N LEU A 568 -21.87 39.46 3.26
CA LEU A 568 -20.64 39.29 2.49
C LEU A 568 -20.75 38.20 1.40
N VAL A 569 -21.84 37.41 1.38
CA VAL A 569 -22.06 36.39 0.36
C VAL A 569 -22.63 37.02 -0.91
N ASP A 570 -21.91 36.87 -2.00
CA ASP A 570 -22.29 37.38 -3.31
C ASP A 570 -22.79 36.23 -4.19
N GLU A 571 -24.11 36.16 -4.37
CA GLU A 571 -24.74 35.16 -5.23
C GLU A 571 -24.31 35.24 -6.69
N GLN A 572 -23.95 36.43 -7.20
CA GLN A 572 -23.55 36.61 -8.59
C GLN A 572 -22.14 36.06 -8.81
N LYS A 573 -21.22 36.34 -7.89
CA LYS A 573 -19.88 35.72 -7.87
C LYS A 573 -19.96 34.20 -7.77
N LEU A 574 -20.76 33.66 -6.86
CA LEU A 574 -20.96 32.21 -6.71
C LEU A 574 -21.48 31.57 -8.00
N LYS A 575 -22.50 32.17 -8.64
CA LYS A 575 -23.02 31.71 -9.94
C LYS A 575 -21.96 31.80 -11.05
N ALA A 576 -21.18 32.88 -11.11
CA ALA A 576 -20.06 33.04 -12.05
C ALA A 576 -18.87 32.08 -11.79
N ALA A 577 -18.81 31.50 -10.60
CA ALA A 577 -17.87 30.45 -10.21
C ALA A 577 -18.40 29.02 -10.50
N GLY A 578 -19.58 28.89 -11.12
CA GLY A 578 -20.18 27.61 -11.52
C GLY A 578 -21.16 27.01 -10.50
N VAL A 579 -21.58 27.76 -9.47
CA VAL A 579 -22.65 27.32 -8.56
C VAL A 579 -23.99 27.42 -9.29
N VAL A 580 -24.65 26.28 -9.50
CA VAL A 580 -25.91 26.15 -10.26
C VAL A 580 -27.08 26.81 -9.52
N ALA A 581 -27.12 26.65 -8.20
CA ALA A 581 -28.14 27.25 -7.34
C ALA A 581 -27.59 27.44 -5.93
N ILE A 582 -28.13 28.44 -5.22
CA ILE A 582 -27.71 28.78 -3.86
C ILE A 582 -28.94 28.67 -2.97
N LYS A 583 -28.79 28.05 -1.81
CA LYS A 583 -29.86 27.93 -0.81
C LYS A 583 -29.34 28.42 0.54
N VAL A 584 -29.93 29.51 1.01
CA VAL A 584 -29.70 30.05 2.36
C VAL A 584 -30.67 29.37 3.33
N GLU A 585 -30.17 28.85 4.45
CA GLU A 585 -30.95 28.19 5.50
C GLU A 585 -30.67 28.88 6.86
N GLY A 586 -31.47 29.90 7.19
CA GLY A 586 -31.23 30.75 8.36
C GLY A 586 -30.17 31.84 8.11
N GLN A 587 -29.56 32.36 9.16
CA GLN A 587 -28.61 33.49 9.06
C GLN A 587 -27.15 33.09 8.84
N HIS A 588 -26.80 31.82 9.08
CA HIS A 588 -25.41 31.35 9.09
C HIS A 588 -25.12 30.17 8.17
N HIS A 589 -26.10 29.56 7.49
CA HIS A 589 -25.87 28.38 6.65
C HIS A 589 -26.20 28.67 5.19
N VAL A 590 -25.21 28.48 4.29
CA VAL A 590 -25.35 28.72 2.86
C VAL A 590 -24.86 27.52 2.06
N GLN A 591 -25.79 26.88 1.36
CA GLN A 591 -25.52 25.74 0.48
C GLN A 591 -25.31 26.20 -0.96
N ALA A 592 -24.15 25.90 -1.54
CA ALA A 592 -23.87 26.08 -2.96
C ALA A 592 -24.02 24.74 -3.70
N ILE A 593 -24.99 24.66 -4.61
CA ILE A 593 -25.27 23.46 -5.42
C ILE A 593 -24.33 23.43 -6.63
N LEU A 594 -23.48 22.42 -6.69
CA LEU A 594 -22.43 22.25 -7.71
C LEU A 594 -22.58 20.94 -8.50
N GLY A 595 -23.54 20.08 -8.14
CA GLY A 595 -23.62 18.73 -8.70
C GLY A 595 -22.44 17.85 -8.24
N PRO A 596 -22.11 16.76 -8.96
CA PRO A 596 -21.20 15.71 -8.48
C PRO A 596 -19.77 16.18 -8.14
N ILE A 597 -19.37 17.38 -8.58
CA ILE A 597 -18.06 17.97 -8.25
C ILE A 597 -18.00 18.62 -6.86
N ALA A 598 -19.09 18.65 -6.08
CA ALA A 598 -19.14 19.36 -4.80
C ALA A 598 -18.13 18.83 -3.77
N GLU A 599 -17.93 17.51 -3.71
CA GLU A 599 -16.92 16.89 -2.83
C GLU A 599 -15.49 17.22 -3.27
N GLN A 600 -15.23 17.11 -4.58
CA GLN A 600 -13.94 17.51 -5.16
C GLN A 600 -13.65 18.99 -4.90
N MET A 601 -14.65 19.86 -5.01
CA MET A 601 -14.50 21.29 -4.78
C MET A 601 -14.26 21.60 -3.30
N ASN A 602 -14.95 20.93 -2.37
CA ASN A 602 -14.67 21.08 -0.95
C ASN A 602 -13.22 20.63 -0.64
N ALA A 603 -12.78 19.50 -1.19
CA ALA A 603 -11.41 19.02 -1.04
C ALA A 603 -10.37 20.00 -1.61
N LYS A 604 -10.62 20.61 -2.78
CA LYS A 604 -9.78 21.66 -3.36
C LYS A 604 -9.67 22.88 -2.44
N ILE A 605 -10.80 23.48 -2.07
CA ILE A 605 -10.88 24.64 -1.16
C ILE A 605 -10.15 24.32 0.15
N ASN A 606 -10.41 23.16 0.75
CA ASN A 606 -9.78 22.71 2.00
C ASN A 606 -8.26 22.50 1.86
N SER A 607 -7.77 22.07 0.69
CA SER A 607 -6.34 21.91 0.41
C SER A 607 -5.61 23.21 0.06
N GLN A 608 -6.34 24.29 -0.20
CA GLN A 608 -5.80 25.58 -0.68
C GLN A 608 -6.08 26.77 0.26
N ARG A 609 -6.84 26.59 1.35
CA ARG A 609 -7.24 27.68 2.28
C ARG A 609 -6.09 28.61 2.65
N ASP A 610 -4.93 28.03 2.92
CA ASP A 610 -3.73 28.72 3.40
C ASP A 610 -3.11 29.60 2.33
N LEU A 611 -3.10 29.10 1.09
CA LEU A 611 -2.64 29.84 -0.09
C LEU A 611 -3.63 30.96 -0.41
N ILE A 612 -4.94 30.67 -0.36
CA ILE A 612 -6.02 31.65 -0.59
C ILE A 612 -5.99 32.75 0.48
N LYS A 613 -5.75 32.41 1.74
CA LYS A 613 -5.64 33.36 2.87
C LYS A 613 -4.38 34.23 2.82
N ALA A 614 -3.33 33.77 2.14
CA ALA A 614 -2.10 34.53 1.96
C ALA A 614 -2.17 35.54 0.80
N LEU A 615 -3.21 35.50 -0.05
CA LEU A 615 -3.41 36.47 -1.12
C LEU A 615 -3.97 37.78 -0.58
N SER A 616 -3.42 38.89 -1.04
CA SER A 616 -4.09 40.20 -0.97
C SER A 616 -5.27 40.27 -1.96
N GLN A 617 -6.21 41.18 -1.73
CA GLN A 617 -7.36 41.33 -2.64
C GLN A 617 -6.93 41.67 -4.07
N ASP A 618 -5.85 42.44 -4.25
CA ASP A 618 -5.27 42.76 -5.56
C ASP A 618 -4.74 41.51 -6.28
N GLU A 619 -4.18 40.54 -5.55
CA GLU A 619 -3.73 39.26 -6.11
C GLU A 619 -4.90 38.32 -6.43
N ILE A 620 -5.94 38.28 -5.58
CA ILE A 620 -7.20 37.56 -5.87
C ILE A 620 -7.80 38.11 -7.16
N ASP A 621 -7.95 39.43 -7.24
CA ASP A 621 -8.44 40.15 -8.41
C ASP A 621 -7.57 39.88 -9.65
N ALA A 622 -6.24 39.85 -9.53
CA ALA A 622 -5.34 39.58 -10.66
C ALA A 622 -5.43 38.13 -11.16
N ILE A 623 -5.62 37.15 -10.26
CA ILE A 623 -5.84 35.75 -10.61
C ILE A 623 -7.20 35.57 -11.29
N LEU A 624 -8.25 36.23 -10.78
CA LEU A 624 -9.60 36.17 -11.35
C LEU A 624 -9.75 36.97 -12.66
N LYS A 625 -8.98 38.06 -12.86
CA LYS A 625 -8.94 38.86 -14.10
C LYS A 625 -8.22 38.16 -15.25
N ASN A 626 -7.35 37.18 -15.00
CA ASN A 626 -6.69 36.37 -16.04
C ASN A 626 -7.56 35.21 -16.57
N LYS A 627 -8.88 35.26 -16.34
CA LYS A 627 -9.86 34.35 -16.95
C LYS A 627 -10.22 34.85 -18.37
N PRO A 628 -10.30 33.98 -19.40
CA PRO A 628 -10.87 34.35 -20.69
C PRO A 628 -12.28 34.93 -20.49
N ALA A 629 -12.59 36.03 -21.16
CA ALA A 629 -13.84 36.75 -20.96
C ALA A 629 -15.04 35.92 -21.43
N GLN A 630 -15.98 35.64 -20.53
CA GLN A 630 -17.32 35.19 -20.93
C GLN A 630 -18.13 36.38 -21.48
N PRO A 631 -18.92 36.20 -22.55
CA PRO A 631 -19.80 37.25 -23.06
C PRO A 631 -20.84 37.68 -22.01
N LYS A 632 -21.21 38.97 -22.05
CA LYS A 632 -22.30 39.49 -21.21
C LYS A 632 -23.63 38.83 -21.58
N PRO A 633 -24.52 38.55 -20.61
CA PRO A 633 -25.89 38.13 -20.92
C PRO A 633 -26.66 39.30 -21.55
N GLU A 634 -27.08 39.12 -22.80
CA GLU A 634 -28.02 40.01 -23.46
C GLU A 634 -29.45 39.73 -22.97
N LYS A 635 -30.23 40.78 -22.73
CA LYS A 635 -31.63 40.64 -22.29
C LYS A 635 -32.50 40.26 -23.47
N VAL A 636 -33.11 39.08 -23.42
CA VAL A 636 -34.24 38.73 -24.30
C VAL A 636 -35.52 38.78 -23.48
N GLU A 637 -36.52 39.51 -23.98
CA GLU A 637 -37.79 39.75 -23.30
C GLU A 637 -38.68 38.49 -23.25
N ALA A 638 -39.55 38.43 -22.24
CA ALA A 638 -40.45 37.32 -22.03
C ALA A 638 -41.54 37.27 -23.11
N THR A 639 -41.39 36.36 -24.07
CA THR A 639 -42.48 36.02 -25.01
C THR A 639 -43.53 35.18 -24.27
N LYS A 640 -44.71 35.76 -24.03
CA LYS A 640 -45.83 35.04 -23.39
C LYS A 640 -46.37 33.94 -24.31
N CYS A 641 -46.31 32.68 -23.87
CA CYS A 641 -47.06 31.61 -24.51
C CYS A 641 -48.57 31.84 -24.36
N GLN A 642 -49.25 32.11 -25.48
CA GLN A 642 -50.70 31.99 -25.56
C GLN A 642 -51.08 30.64 -26.19
N ASN A 643 -52.10 30.03 -25.60
CA ASN A 643 -52.84 28.86 -26.08
C ASN A 643 -52.14 27.48 -26.02
N LYS A 644 -53.02 26.46 -25.97
CA LYS A 644 -52.76 25.11 -25.44
C LYS A 644 -51.88 24.23 -26.34
N THR A 645 -51.12 23.35 -25.66
CA THR A 645 -50.57 22.06 -26.13
C THR A 645 -49.64 22.06 -27.34
N CYS A 646 -48.34 21.96 -27.07
CA CYS A 646 -47.40 21.07 -27.76
C CYS A 646 -46.31 20.62 -26.75
N HIS A 647 -46.21 19.31 -26.50
CA HIS A 647 -45.03 18.69 -25.92
C HIS A 647 -44.51 17.69 -26.95
N LEU A 648 -43.42 18.06 -27.63
CA LEU A 648 -42.67 17.13 -28.46
C LEU A 648 -41.70 16.35 -27.57
N PRO A 649 -41.49 15.04 -27.82
CA PRO A 649 -40.47 14.27 -27.12
C PRO A 649 -39.08 14.79 -27.48
N GLU A 650 -38.12 14.54 -26.59
CA GLU A 650 -36.74 14.99 -26.76
C GLU A 650 -35.90 13.87 -27.36
N GLU A 651 -35.19 14.19 -28.43
CA GLU A 651 -34.49 13.23 -29.27
C GLU A 651 -33.03 13.10 -28.82
N ILE A 652 -32.55 11.87 -28.62
CA ILE A 652 -31.16 11.60 -28.20
C ILE A 652 -30.48 10.76 -29.28
N TYR A 653 -29.46 11.35 -29.88
CA TYR A 653 -28.75 10.82 -31.02
C TYR A 653 -27.53 10.01 -30.58
N SER A 654 -27.14 9.01 -31.40
CA SER A 654 -25.90 8.27 -31.17
C SER A 654 -24.70 9.22 -31.33
N PRO A 655 -23.82 9.38 -30.33
CA PRO A 655 -22.64 10.23 -30.47
C PRO A 655 -21.50 9.62 -31.32
N ALA A 656 -21.58 8.34 -31.69
CA ALA A 656 -20.56 7.69 -32.52
C ALA A 656 -21.16 6.65 -33.47
N THR A 657 -20.42 6.28 -34.52
CA THR A 657 -20.72 5.12 -35.38
C THR A 657 -20.15 3.83 -34.77
N GLY A 658 -20.83 2.70 -34.89
CA GLY A 658 -20.43 1.44 -34.27
C GLY A 658 -21.60 0.51 -33.99
N GLU A 659 -21.36 -0.60 -33.31
CA GLU A 659 -22.42 -1.53 -32.90
C GLU A 659 -23.14 -0.98 -31.66
N LEU A 660 -24.44 -0.73 -31.77
CA LEU A 660 -25.27 -0.29 -30.65
C LEU A 660 -25.58 -1.46 -29.71
N ILE A 661 -25.30 -1.30 -28.42
CA ILE A 661 -25.50 -2.33 -27.39
C ILE A 661 -26.22 -1.76 -26.15
N GLU A 662 -26.88 -2.64 -25.41
CA GLU A 662 -27.47 -2.31 -24.10
C GLU A 662 -26.38 -2.14 -23.03
N LEU A 663 -26.66 -1.33 -21.99
CA LEU A 663 -25.72 -1.16 -20.87
C LEU A 663 -25.38 -2.48 -20.18
N ALA A 664 -26.33 -3.41 -20.05
CA ALA A 664 -26.09 -4.73 -19.44
C ALA A 664 -25.02 -5.57 -20.17
N GLN A 665 -24.64 -5.20 -21.40
CA GLN A 665 -23.59 -5.86 -22.19
C GLN A 665 -22.22 -5.18 -22.06
N VAL A 666 -22.15 -4.06 -21.33
CA VAL A 666 -20.92 -3.34 -20.97
C VAL A 666 -20.26 -4.06 -19.80
N LYS A 667 -18.94 -4.23 -19.86
CA LYS A 667 -18.16 -5.05 -18.89
C LYS A 667 -17.68 -4.23 -17.69
N ASP A 668 -18.62 -3.73 -16.89
CA ASP A 668 -18.37 -3.08 -15.61
C ASP A 668 -19.50 -3.35 -14.60
N GLY A 669 -19.52 -2.62 -13.47
CA GLY A 669 -20.55 -2.74 -12.41
C GLY A 669 -21.16 -1.40 -11.99
N VAL A 670 -21.05 -0.34 -12.80
CA VAL A 670 -21.62 1.00 -12.57
C VAL A 670 -22.61 1.35 -13.67
N PHE A 671 -22.17 1.25 -14.93
CA PHE A 671 -23.00 1.51 -16.10
C PHE A 671 -23.90 0.32 -16.43
N SER A 672 -23.38 -0.91 -16.39
CA SER A 672 -24.17 -2.14 -16.61
C SER A 672 -25.33 -2.35 -15.63
N GLU A 673 -25.21 -1.81 -14.41
CA GLU A 673 -26.23 -1.81 -13.35
C GLU A 673 -27.08 -0.52 -13.33
N GLU A 674 -26.98 0.35 -14.36
CA GLU A 674 -27.70 1.62 -14.51
C GLU A 674 -27.60 2.60 -13.32
N LYS A 675 -26.55 2.51 -12.48
CA LYS A 675 -26.43 3.23 -11.20
C LYS A 675 -26.39 4.76 -11.31
N LEU A 676 -26.06 5.27 -12.49
CA LEU A 676 -26.02 6.70 -12.81
C LEU A 676 -27.27 7.17 -13.57
N GLY A 677 -28.07 6.24 -14.09
CA GLY A 677 -29.13 6.53 -15.05
C GLY A 677 -29.28 5.43 -16.10
N LYS A 678 -30.39 5.49 -16.84
CA LYS A 678 -30.66 4.62 -17.99
C LYS A 678 -29.83 5.06 -19.19
N GLY A 679 -29.49 4.15 -20.09
CA GLY A 679 -28.69 4.52 -21.25
C GLY A 679 -28.38 3.39 -22.21
N PHE A 680 -27.37 3.62 -23.04
CA PHE A 680 -26.89 2.66 -24.04
C PHE A 680 -25.38 2.83 -24.23
N ALA A 681 -24.73 1.88 -24.91
CA ALA A 681 -23.34 2.01 -25.31
C ALA A 681 -23.14 1.69 -26.80
N ILE A 682 -22.02 2.17 -27.34
CA ILE A 682 -21.65 1.98 -28.74
C ILE A 682 -20.26 1.35 -28.77
N ARG A 683 -20.17 0.14 -29.32
CA ARG A 683 -18.91 -0.54 -29.52
C ARG A 683 -18.23 -0.03 -30.78
N VAL A 684 -17.19 0.76 -30.58
CA VAL A 684 -16.49 1.49 -31.67
C VAL A 684 -15.27 0.76 -32.24
N GLY A 685 -14.91 -0.40 -31.67
CA GLY A 685 -13.74 -1.19 -32.04
C GLY A 685 -12.46 -0.75 -31.33
N ASN A 686 -11.32 -1.26 -31.81
CA ASN A 686 -10.03 -1.18 -31.11
C ASN A 686 -8.92 -0.51 -31.95
N THR A 687 -9.22 0.04 -33.14
CA THR A 687 -8.21 0.56 -34.07
C THR A 687 -8.66 1.84 -34.76
N GLY A 688 -7.72 2.75 -35.01
CA GLY A 688 -7.94 4.04 -35.66
C GLY A 688 -8.47 5.15 -34.75
N LYS A 689 -8.64 6.34 -35.31
CA LYS A 689 -9.21 7.51 -34.63
C LYS A 689 -10.72 7.57 -34.80
N LYS A 690 -11.46 7.79 -33.72
CA LYS A 690 -12.93 7.80 -33.68
C LYS A 690 -13.45 9.14 -33.20
N ASP A 691 -14.22 9.82 -34.03
CA ASP A 691 -14.90 11.06 -33.67
C ASP A 691 -16.18 10.81 -32.88
N ILE A 692 -16.45 11.72 -31.94
CA ILE A 692 -17.58 11.70 -31.01
C ILE A 692 -18.31 13.03 -31.16
N PHE A 693 -19.63 12.95 -31.29
CA PHE A 693 -20.52 14.05 -31.61
C PHE A 693 -21.55 14.30 -30.50
N SER A 694 -22.15 15.48 -30.48
CA SER A 694 -23.19 15.82 -29.51
C SER A 694 -24.45 14.97 -29.73
N PRO A 695 -25.01 14.36 -28.67
CA PRO A 695 -26.22 13.55 -28.74
C PRO A 695 -27.50 14.38 -28.64
N ILE A 696 -27.44 15.64 -28.20
CA ILE A 696 -28.61 16.50 -27.93
C ILE A 696 -28.37 17.96 -28.35
N ASN A 697 -29.44 18.74 -28.48
CA ASN A 697 -29.38 20.20 -28.58
C ASN A 697 -29.41 20.80 -27.17
N GLY A 698 -28.43 21.63 -26.83
CA GLY A 698 -28.29 22.09 -25.45
C GLY A 698 -26.98 22.80 -25.17
N GLN A 699 -26.38 22.48 -24.02
CA GLN A 699 -25.16 23.09 -23.52
C GLN A 699 -24.26 22.03 -22.87
N ILE A 700 -22.95 22.12 -23.09
CA ILE A 700 -21.96 21.34 -22.35
C ILE A 700 -21.95 21.82 -20.90
N LYS A 701 -22.30 20.94 -19.95
CA LYS A 701 -22.28 21.25 -18.51
C LYS A 701 -20.92 20.99 -17.88
N MET A 702 -20.20 19.98 -18.35
CA MET A 702 -18.85 19.69 -17.86
C MET A 702 -18.03 18.90 -18.89
N VAL A 703 -16.72 19.17 -18.91
CA VAL A 703 -15.70 18.31 -19.51
C VAL A 703 -14.79 17.87 -18.38
N PHE A 704 -14.60 16.57 -18.19
CA PHE A 704 -13.76 16.08 -17.11
C PHE A 704 -12.27 16.36 -17.41
N ASN A 705 -11.47 16.68 -16.40
CA ASN A 705 -10.04 17.00 -16.58
C ASN A 705 -9.23 15.88 -17.26
N THR A 706 -9.61 14.62 -17.01
CA THR A 706 -9.02 13.42 -17.64
C THR A 706 -9.64 13.11 -19.01
N LYS A 707 -10.51 13.98 -19.54
CA LYS A 707 -11.20 13.95 -20.85
C LYS A 707 -12.07 12.73 -21.17
N HIS A 708 -12.02 11.68 -20.34
CA HIS A 708 -12.81 10.45 -20.47
C HIS A 708 -14.34 10.64 -20.49
N ALA A 709 -14.87 11.79 -20.08
CA ALA A 709 -16.30 12.01 -20.02
C ALA A 709 -16.68 13.47 -20.28
N ILE A 710 -17.88 13.67 -20.82
CA ILE A 710 -18.49 14.95 -21.17
C ILE A 710 -19.96 14.93 -20.74
N GLY A 711 -20.37 15.91 -19.95
CA GLY A 711 -21.75 16.10 -19.50
C GLY A 711 -22.46 17.19 -20.30
N PHE A 712 -23.72 16.93 -20.65
CA PHE A 712 -24.59 17.76 -21.47
C PHE A 712 -25.89 18.02 -20.71
N ALA A 713 -26.56 19.15 -20.97
CA ALA A 713 -27.98 19.26 -20.67
C ALA A 713 -28.74 19.98 -21.79
N SER A 714 -30.03 19.67 -21.92
CA SER A 714 -30.97 20.32 -22.83
C SER A 714 -31.09 21.83 -22.59
N LYS A 715 -31.62 22.56 -23.59
CA LYS A 715 -31.87 24.02 -23.46
C LYS A 715 -32.86 24.38 -22.36
N ASP A 716 -33.81 23.50 -22.03
CA ASP A 716 -34.73 23.65 -20.89
C ASP A 716 -34.17 23.05 -19.58
N ASN A 717 -32.95 22.51 -19.63
CA ASN A 717 -32.21 21.88 -18.53
C ASN A 717 -32.93 20.68 -17.87
N LYS A 718 -33.87 20.05 -18.58
CA LYS A 718 -34.67 18.90 -18.11
C LYS A 718 -34.07 17.54 -18.44
N THR A 719 -33.22 17.46 -19.46
CA THR A 719 -32.56 16.20 -19.85
C THR A 719 -31.06 16.40 -19.70
N GLN A 720 -30.43 15.61 -18.83
CA GLN A 720 -28.99 15.64 -18.57
C GLN A 720 -28.37 14.33 -19.06
N VAL A 721 -27.39 14.44 -19.96
CA VAL A 721 -26.76 13.29 -20.61
C VAL A 721 -25.27 13.29 -20.29
N LEU A 722 -24.72 12.13 -19.95
CA LEU A 722 -23.29 11.91 -19.79
C LEU A 722 -22.79 10.99 -20.91
N ILE A 723 -21.78 11.43 -21.65
CA ILE A 723 -20.96 10.54 -22.49
C ILE A 723 -19.72 10.15 -21.70
N HIS A 724 -19.41 8.85 -21.68
CA HIS A 724 -18.17 8.29 -21.15
C HIS A 724 -17.45 7.50 -22.25
N ILE A 725 -16.14 7.68 -22.37
CA ILE A 725 -15.32 7.28 -23.52
C ILE A 725 -14.41 6.13 -23.10
N GLY A 726 -14.91 4.89 -23.09
CA GLY A 726 -14.23 3.75 -22.51
C GLY A 726 -14.10 3.85 -20.98
N ILE A 727 -14.08 2.72 -20.27
CA ILE A 727 -14.29 2.73 -18.81
C ILE A 727 -13.01 3.11 -18.05
N ASP A 728 -11.88 2.52 -18.45
CA ASP A 728 -10.60 2.69 -17.76
C ASP A 728 -9.78 3.88 -18.28
N THR A 729 -10.29 4.63 -19.28
CA THR A 729 -9.56 5.76 -19.90
C THR A 729 -9.30 6.94 -18.94
N VAL A 730 -10.00 6.99 -17.81
CA VAL A 730 -9.72 7.90 -16.70
C VAL A 730 -8.27 7.78 -16.21
N GLU A 731 -7.68 6.58 -16.26
CA GLU A 731 -6.30 6.32 -15.85
C GLU A 731 -5.26 6.98 -16.78
N LEU A 732 -5.62 7.22 -18.05
CA LEU A 732 -4.75 7.84 -19.05
C LEU A 732 -4.62 9.36 -18.91
N GLN A 733 -5.35 9.97 -17.97
CA GLN A 733 -5.31 11.41 -17.68
C GLN A 733 -5.49 12.30 -18.92
N GLY A 734 -6.34 11.88 -19.86
CA GLY A 734 -6.64 12.61 -21.10
C GLY A 734 -5.63 12.42 -22.24
N GLN A 735 -4.71 11.45 -22.12
CA GLN A 735 -3.91 10.97 -23.25
C GLN A 735 -4.75 10.06 -24.15
N GLY A 736 -4.59 10.17 -25.47
CA GLY A 736 -5.43 9.46 -26.45
C GLY A 736 -6.84 10.04 -26.65
N ILE A 737 -7.24 11.07 -25.90
CA ILE A 737 -8.53 11.76 -26.05
C ILE A 737 -8.32 13.25 -26.31
N GLU A 738 -8.90 13.72 -27.41
CA GLU A 738 -8.94 15.12 -27.83
C GLU A 738 -10.38 15.63 -27.66
N VAL A 739 -10.58 16.76 -26.98
CA VAL A 739 -11.91 17.35 -26.74
C VAL A 739 -11.92 18.74 -27.37
N PHE A 740 -13.00 19.04 -28.12
CA PHE A 740 -13.13 20.24 -28.95
C PHE A 740 -14.15 21.25 -28.40
N VAL A 741 -14.70 20.97 -27.21
CA VAL A 741 -15.73 21.78 -26.56
C VAL A 741 -15.36 22.12 -25.12
N GLU A 742 -15.90 23.23 -24.62
CA GLU A 742 -15.67 23.71 -23.25
C GLU A 742 -16.97 23.79 -22.43
N ALA A 743 -16.86 23.77 -21.10
CA ALA A 743 -18.03 23.88 -20.22
C ALA A 743 -18.70 25.26 -20.35
N GLY A 744 -20.03 25.26 -20.54
CA GLY A 744 -20.83 26.45 -20.85
C GLY A 744 -21.03 26.70 -22.35
N GLN A 745 -20.39 25.93 -23.24
CA GLN A 745 -20.61 26.05 -24.68
C GLN A 745 -21.97 25.50 -25.09
N ASP A 746 -22.76 26.30 -25.82
CA ASP A 746 -23.98 25.85 -26.48
C ASP A 746 -23.63 24.98 -27.69
N ILE A 747 -24.39 23.90 -27.86
CA ILE A 747 -24.12 22.80 -28.80
C ILE A 747 -25.42 22.33 -29.45
N SER A 748 -25.31 21.90 -30.70
CA SER A 748 -26.37 21.28 -31.49
C SER A 748 -26.07 19.79 -31.67
N VAL A 749 -27.10 18.99 -31.95
CA VAL A 749 -26.94 17.58 -32.34
C VAL A 749 -25.98 17.48 -33.52
N GLY A 750 -25.01 16.56 -33.45
CA GLY A 750 -24.04 16.36 -34.52
C GLY A 750 -22.82 17.30 -34.49
N ASP A 751 -22.75 18.26 -33.57
CA ASP A 751 -21.51 19.02 -33.35
C ASP A 751 -20.40 18.08 -32.82
N LYS A 752 -19.18 18.19 -33.36
CA LYS A 752 -18.06 17.35 -32.93
C LYS A 752 -17.56 17.78 -31.54
N VAL A 753 -17.69 16.90 -30.54
CA VAL A 753 -17.33 17.18 -29.15
C VAL A 753 -15.97 16.61 -28.76
N ALA A 754 -15.60 15.44 -29.27
CA ALA A 754 -14.34 14.79 -28.95
C ALA A 754 -13.86 13.88 -30.09
N SER A 755 -12.64 13.37 -29.95
CA SER A 755 -12.08 12.32 -30.79
C SER A 755 -11.12 11.47 -29.95
N VAL A 756 -11.21 10.15 -30.10
CA VAL A 756 -10.44 9.17 -29.34
C VAL A 756 -9.56 8.35 -30.28
N ASP A 757 -8.31 8.16 -29.90
CA ASP A 757 -7.33 7.34 -30.60
C ASP A 757 -7.39 5.91 -30.04
N LEU A 758 -8.09 5.02 -30.75
CA LEU A 758 -8.30 3.63 -30.31
C LEU A 758 -7.01 2.79 -30.42
N ASP A 759 -6.08 3.16 -31.30
CA ASP A 759 -4.76 2.55 -31.36
C ASP A 759 -3.95 2.90 -30.10
N TYR A 760 -4.03 4.15 -29.64
CA TYR A 760 -3.43 4.59 -28.37
C TYR A 760 -4.07 3.92 -27.15
N LEU A 761 -5.41 3.80 -27.12
CA LEU A 761 -6.11 3.10 -26.03
C LEU A 761 -5.66 1.64 -25.96
N THR A 762 -5.60 0.94 -27.10
CA THR A 762 -5.17 -0.46 -27.18
C THR A 762 -3.69 -0.64 -26.81
N GLN A 763 -2.80 0.28 -27.23
CA GLN A 763 -1.39 0.31 -26.81
C GLN A 763 -1.22 0.59 -25.31
N SER A 764 -2.17 1.31 -24.71
CA SER A 764 -2.20 1.62 -23.27
C SER A 764 -2.95 0.55 -22.45
N GLU A 765 -3.18 -0.63 -23.02
CA GLU A 765 -3.85 -1.80 -22.41
C GLU A 765 -5.33 -1.57 -22.02
N ILE A 766 -5.96 -0.48 -22.46
CA ILE A 766 -7.39 -0.22 -22.26
C ILE A 766 -8.21 -1.12 -23.21
N LYS A 767 -8.85 -2.15 -22.65
CA LYS A 767 -9.58 -3.18 -23.40
C LYS A 767 -11.06 -2.85 -23.62
N ASN A 768 -11.62 -1.92 -22.85
CA ASN A 768 -13.01 -1.50 -22.98
C ASN A 768 -13.09 -0.07 -23.54
N THR A 769 -13.26 0.02 -24.85
CA THR A 769 -13.36 1.25 -25.65
C THR A 769 -14.80 1.67 -25.93
N ASP A 770 -15.79 0.97 -25.39
CA ASP A 770 -17.21 1.24 -25.64
C ASP A 770 -17.56 2.69 -25.23
N ILE A 771 -18.27 3.42 -26.09
CA ILE A 771 -18.73 4.79 -25.82
C ILE A 771 -20.09 4.70 -25.15
N ILE A 772 -20.16 5.07 -23.88
CA ILE A 772 -21.33 4.90 -23.03
C ILE A 772 -22.11 6.23 -22.98
N VAL A 773 -23.43 6.17 -23.11
CA VAL A 773 -24.34 7.32 -23.07
C VAL A 773 -25.37 7.07 -21.97
N VAL A 774 -25.42 7.93 -20.96
CA VAL A 774 -26.30 7.81 -19.79
C VAL A 774 -27.19 9.02 -19.65
N ILE A 775 -28.50 8.82 -19.54
CA ILE A 775 -29.48 9.84 -19.13
C ILE A 775 -29.53 9.86 -17.61
N LEU A 776 -28.98 10.89 -16.99
CA LEU A 776 -28.74 10.94 -15.55
C LEU A 776 -30.04 10.95 -14.74
N HIS A 777 -30.03 10.34 -13.56
CA HIS A 777 -31.20 10.22 -12.67
C HIS A 777 -31.83 11.55 -12.24
N GLU A 778 -31.12 12.67 -12.35
CA GLU A 778 -31.60 14.04 -12.13
C GLU A 778 -32.35 14.67 -13.31
N SER A 779 -32.47 13.97 -14.44
CA SER A 779 -33.30 14.40 -15.58
C SER A 779 -34.80 14.29 -15.26
N ASP A 780 -35.64 15.23 -15.70
CA ASP A 780 -37.10 15.08 -15.63
C ASP A 780 -37.60 13.97 -16.58
N LYS A 781 -36.88 13.74 -17.69
CA LYS A 781 -37.12 12.67 -18.67
C LYS A 781 -36.02 11.62 -18.52
N LYS A 782 -36.36 10.44 -17.99
CA LYS A 782 -35.40 9.35 -17.66
C LYS A 782 -35.60 8.07 -18.46
N GLU A 783 -36.75 7.93 -19.11
CA GLU A 783 -37.16 6.75 -19.86
C GLU A 783 -36.95 6.99 -21.36
N PHE A 784 -36.45 5.99 -22.07
CA PHE A 784 -36.29 6.01 -23.53
C PHE A 784 -36.52 4.61 -24.11
N GLU A 785 -36.87 4.55 -25.39
CA GLU A 785 -36.99 3.31 -26.16
C GLU A 785 -36.17 3.45 -27.45
N PHE A 786 -35.60 2.35 -27.94
CA PHE A 786 -34.90 2.33 -29.21
C PHE A 786 -35.90 2.32 -30.38
N LYS A 787 -35.81 3.29 -31.29
CA LYS A 787 -36.57 3.33 -32.55
C LYS A 787 -35.91 2.59 -33.72
N VAL A 788 -34.74 1.99 -33.50
CA VAL A 788 -33.97 1.23 -34.49
C VAL A 788 -33.49 -0.04 -33.78
N PRO A 789 -33.60 -1.23 -34.39
CA PRO A 789 -33.06 -2.45 -33.80
C PRO A 789 -31.54 -2.34 -33.55
N LEU A 790 -31.03 -3.05 -32.55
CA LEU A 790 -29.60 -3.11 -32.22
C LEU A 790 -28.81 -3.65 -33.44
N GLN A 791 -28.14 -2.73 -34.16
CA GLN A 791 -27.42 -2.98 -35.40
C GLN A 791 -26.20 -2.05 -35.52
N ASN A 792 -25.36 -2.28 -36.52
CA ASN A 792 -24.21 -1.41 -36.83
C ASN A 792 -24.65 -0.06 -37.39
N ILE A 793 -24.40 1.01 -36.63
CA ILE A 793 -24.61 2.40 -37.02
C ILE A 793 -23.48 2.82 -37.98
N ASN A 794 -23.70 2.61 -39.28
CA ASN A 794 -22.72 2.90 -40.33
C ASN A 794 -22.74 4.36 -40.82
N GLN A 795 -23.80 5.12 -40.53
CA GLN A 795 -23.92 6.58 -40.73
C GLN A 795 -24.77 7.16 -39.59
N LEU A 796 -24.52 8.41 -39.18
CA LEU A 796 -25.30 9.13 -38.14
C LEU A 796 -26.59 9.68 -38.79
N PRO A 797 -27.79 9.12 -38.53
CA PRO A 797 -28.54 9.25 -37.27
C PRO A 797 -29.22 7.89 -36.88
N MET A 798 -30.35 7.71 -36.16
CA MET A 798 -31.35 8.56 -35.48
C MET A 798 -32.07 7.74 -34.38
N LEU A 799 -32.38 8.30 -33.21
CA LEU A 799 -33.20 7.64 -32.16
C LEU A 799 -34.07 8.66 -31.41
N VAL A 800 -35.37 8.34 -31.22
CA VAL A 800 -36.38 9.29 -30.71
C VAL A 800 -37.44 8.57 -29.87
N GLY A 801 -37.57 8.86 -28.57
CA GLY A 801 -38.72 8.36 -27.79
C GLY A 801 -40.05 9.02 -28.22
N GLN A 802 -41.21 8.48 -27.82
CA GLN A 802 -42.49 9.21 -27.87
C GLN A 802 -43.20 9.12 -26.53
N SER A 803 -43.95 10.17 -26.16
CA SER A 803 -44.82 10.17 -24.99
C SER A 803 -46.28 10.17 -25.43
N LEU A 804 -47.08 9.18 -25.01
CA LEU A 804 -48.55 9.28 -25.02
C LEU A 804 -49.17 8.62 -23.78
N PRO A 805 -50.30 9.15 -23.27
CA PRO A 805 -51.01 8.58 -22.14
C PRO A 805 -52.01 7.49 -22.56
N THR A 806 -52.30 6.60 -21.61
CA THR A 806 -53.45 5.67 -21.53
C THR A 806 -53.58 4.46 -22.48
N LYS A 807 -53.55 3.28 -21.83
CA LYS A 807 -54.25 2.00 -22.11
C LYS A 807 -53.98 1.20 -23.41
N ASN A 808 -53.71 -0.09 -23.15
CA ASN A 808 -53.84 -1.29 -24.00
C ASN A 808 -52.77 -1.57 -25.07
N ASN A 809 -52.05 -2.68 -24.85
CA ASN A 809 -51.75 -3.76 -25.81
C ASN A 809 -51.11 -3.39 -27.17
N LYS A 810 -49.78 -3.55 -27.30
CA LYS A 810 -49.13 -4.77 -27.88
C LYS A 810 -47.62 -4.59 -28.12
N ILE A 811 -46.91 -5.72 -28.07
CA ILE A 811 -45.52 -5.92 -28.52
C ILE A 811 -45.44 -5.76 -30.05
N GLY A 812 -44.34 -5.21 -30.59
CA GLY A 812 -44.16 -5.07 -32.04
C GLY A 812 -42.77 -4.64 -32.50
N LEU A 813 -41.80 -5.57 -32.44
CA LEU A 813 -40.41 -5.52 -32.96
C LEU A 813 -39.45 -4.51 -32.32
#